data_AF-A0A6N2MI68-F1
#
_entry.id   AF-A0A6N2MI68-F1
#
_cell.length_a   1.000
_cell.length_b   1.000
_cell.length_c   1.000
_cell.angle_alpha   90.00
_cell.angle_beta   90.00
_cell.angle_gamma   90.00
#
_symmetry.space_group_name_H-M   'P 1'
#
loop_
_entity.id
_entity.type
_entity.pdbx_description
1 polymer ?
#
loop_
_entity_poly.entity_id
_entity_poly.type
_entity_poly.pdbx_seq_one_letter_code
_entity_poly.pdbx_strand_id
1 'polypeptide(L)'
;MRYKNKFNYKERCENMMDYIKRLRLCIKWFQDLEGSYLFEQEKLQNALDFAESRCAEMDLIMKNKEEELNLIIVELRKSLASLQDKLSKEESEKLAVMDSLGREKEDRLTVEKSQASLSEELRKIQGELQSANQRITSVSDMYKLLQEYNSSLQLYNSKLQTDLDTAHENVKRGEKEKAAMVENLSNLGGQYMSLQDQFNSCKASVDDVAKQKDVLVKEVASVRAELQQVREDRDQMQLQVQTLTAEVVNYEELVVKSNELKERCVSQSNQLKTLQDQIEAAQNKLRVSDLFAFEAKTEFEEQKKLICELQNRLEDAELKIVEGETLRKKLHNTILELKGNIRVFCRVRPLLPEDSPGADGKDVSYPTTTEALGRGIDLTQNGQKYSFTFDKVFMPDSTQEDVFVEISQLVQSALDGYKVCIFAYGQTGSGKTYTMMGKPGNPSLKGLIPRSLEQIFQTRQSLQSQGWKYEMQVSMLEIYNETIRDLLSTKDSSRTEYGSNGKQYAIKHDANGNTLVSDLTVVDVCSTREVSFLLDQASHSRSVGKTQMNEQSSRSHFVFTLRITGFNENTEQHVQGVLNLIDLAGSERLSKSGSTGDRLRETQAINKSLSSLSDVIFSLAKKEDHVPFRNSKLTYLLQPCLGGDSKTLMFVNISPDHSSLGESLCSLRFASRVNACEIGIPRRQANMRSFDSRLSLG
;
A
#
# COMPACT_ATOMS: atom_id res chain seq x y z
N MET A 1 161.96 -3.08 -11.15
CA MET A 1 162.99 -2.03 -11.20
C MET A 1 162.38 -0.73 -10.74
N ARG A 2 163.05 -0.03 -9.81
CA ARG A 2 162.99 1.43 -9.59
C ARG A 2 161.59 2.00 -9.29
N TYR A 3 161.40 2.43 -8.05
CA TYR A 3 161.40 3.88 -7.77
C TYR A 3 160.59 4.66 -8.80
N LYS A 4 159.36 4.99 -8.43
CA LYS A 4 158.79 6.34 -8.62
C LYS A 4 157.32 6.35 -8.23
N ASN A 5 157.06 7.04 -7.13
CA ASN A 5 155.90 7.88 -6.87
C ASN A 5 154.63 7.53 -7.64
N LYS A 6 153.95 6.48 -7.17
CA LYS A 6 152.49 6.51 -7.10
C LYS A 6 152.01 6.93 -5.70
N PHE A 7 152.85 7.65 -4.95
CA PHE A 7 152.40 8.60 -3.92
C PHE A 7 151.66 9.75 -4.62
N ASN A 8 150.39 9.49 -4.96
CA ASN A 8 149.35 10.49 -4.80
C ASN A 8 148.14 9.79 -4.18
N TYR A 9 148.35 9.23 -2.99
CA TYR A 9 147.26 8.74 -2.13
C TYR A 9 146.16 9.80 -2.00
N LYS A 10 146.53 11.09 -2.03
CA LYS A 10 145.61 12.22 -2.03
C LYS A 10 144.68 12.23 -3.25
N GLU A 11 145.19 12.12 -4.48
CA GLU A 11 144.36 12.08 -5.70
C GLU A 11 143.49 10.82 -5.82
N ARG A 12 143.99 9.65 -5.38
CA ARG A 12 143.17 8.43 -5.28
C ARG A 12 142.08 8.55 -4.21
N CYS A 13 142.38 9.14 -3.05
CA CYS A 13 141.41 9.41 -2.00
C CYS A 13 140.40 10.48 -2.44
N GLU A 14 140.81 11.50 -3.19
CA GLU A 14 139.92 12.54 -3.76
C GLU A 14 138.99 11.96 -4.82
N ASN A 15 139.50 11.17 -5.77
CA ASN A 15 138.67 10.47 -6.75
C ASN A 15 137.71 9.47 -6.07
N MET A 16 138.20 8.73 -5.05
CA MET A 16 137.35 7.83 -4.27
C MET A 16 136.28 8.60 -3.47
N MET A 17 136.60 9.77 -2.93
CA MET A 17 135.62 10.65 -2.30
C MET A 17 134.58 11.19 -3.30
N ASP A 18 134.97 11.53 -4.54
CA ASP A 18 134.02 11.94 -5.58
C ASP A 18 133.09 10.78 -5.99
N TYR A 19 133.63 9.57 -6.19
CA TYR A 19 132.82 8.38 -6.44
C TYR A 19 131.86 8.08 -5.29
N ILE A 20 132.31 8.17 -4.04
CA ILE A 20 131.45 7.99 -2.86
C ILE A 20 130.35 9.07 -2.82
N LYS A 21 130.66 10.34 -3.15
CA LYS A 21 129.64 11.41 -3.23
C LYS A 21 128.61 11.14 -4.32
N ARG A 22 129.03 10.72 -5.51
CA ARG A 22 128.11 10.35 -6.61
C ARG A 22 127.26 9.13 -6.25
N LEU A 23 127.86 8.10 -5.66
CA LEU A 23 127.14 6.93 -5.15
C LEU A 23 126.11 7.32 -4.08
N ARG A 24 126.45 8.21 -3.15
CA ARG A 24 125.50 8.75 -2.16
C ARG A 24 124.36 9.53 -2.81
N LEU A 25 124.63 10.31 -3.85
CA LEU A 25 123.59 11.01 -4.61
C LEU A 25 122.68 10.04 -5.37
N CYS A 26 123.23 9.00 -5.99
CA CYS A 26 122.45 7.95 -6.64
C CYS A 26 121.60 7.18 -5.62
N ILE A 27 122.17 6.79 -4.47
CA ILE A 27 121.44 6.11 -3.39
C ILE A 27 120.31 7.01 -2.89
N LYS A 28 120.58 8.29 -2.64
CA LYS A 28 119.55 9.25 -2.21
C LYS A 28 118.45 9.40 -3.27
N TRP A 29 118.80 9.50 -4.55
CA TRP A 29 117.82 9.56 -5.63
C TRP A 29 116.96 8.30 -5.71
N PHE A 30 117.55 7.11 -5.56
CA PHE A 30 116.79 5.86 -5.51
C PHE A 30 115.90 5.78 -4.27
N GLN A 31 116.34 6.27 -3.11
CA GLN A 31 115.52 6.35 -1.89
C GLN A 31 114.35 7.32 -2.04
N ASP A 32 114.58 8.49 -2.64
CA ASP A 32 113.53 9.49 -2.91
C ASP A 32 112.53 8.97 -3.95
N LEU A 33 113.01 8.22 -4.96
CA LEU A 33 112.16 7.57 -5.97
C LEU A 33 111.34 6.43 -5.38
N GLU A 34 111.96 5.57 -4.56
CA GLU A 34 111.28 4.49 -3.82
C GLU A 34 110.22 5.06 -2.86
N GLY A 35 110.54 6.15 -2.16
CA GLY A 35 109.57 6.86 -1.32
C GLY A 35 108.40 7.44 -2.12
N SER A 36 108.67 7.97 -3.32
CA SER A 36 107.61 8.47 -4.21
C SER A 36 106.70 7.35 -4.72
N TYR A 37 107.27 6.19 -5.09
CA TYR A 37 106.50 5.02 -5.50
C TYR A 37 105.66 4.45 -4.35
N LEU A 38 106.21 4.38 -3.13
CA LEU A 38 105.45 3.93 -1.95
C LEU A 38 104.27 4.86 -1.65
N PHE A 39 104.47 6.17 -1.76
CA PHE A 39 103.40 7.15 -1.58
C PHE A 39 102.31 7.01 -2.66
N GLU A 40 102.68 6.81 -3.92
CA GLU A 40 101.73 6.61 -5.01
C GLU A 40 100.98 5.27 -4.88
N GLN A 41 101.66 4.21 -4.44
CA GLN A 41 101.05 2.93 -4.12
C GLN A 41 100.03 3.05 -2.98
N GLU A 42 100.37 3.74 -1.89
CA GLU A 42 99.45 3.99 -0.78
C GLU A 42 98.24 4.83 -1.22
N LYS A 43 98.45 5.84 -2.07
CA LYS A 43 97.36 6.64 -2.64
C LYS A 43 96.42 5.80 -3.52
N LEU A 44 96.97 4.92 -4.35
CA LEU A 44 96.19 4.02 -5.20
C LEU A 44 95.44 2.98 -4.37
N GLN A 45 96.06 2.43 -3.33
CA GLN A 45 95.42 1.50 -2.42
C GLN A 45 94.22 2.15 -1.71
N ASN A 46 94.41 3.35 -1.15
CA ASN A 46 93.31 4.10 -0.52
C ASN A 46 92.16 4.41 -1.50
N ALA A 47 92.48 4.72 -2.76
CA ALA A 47 91.46 4.96 -3.79
C ALA A 47 90.71 3.68 -4.18
N LEU A 48 91.41 2.54 -4.21
CA LEU A 48 90.81 1.22 -4.45
C LEU A 48 89.88 0.85 -3.30
N ASP A 49 90.34 0.94 -2.05
CA ASP A 49 89.54 0.61 -0.86
C ASP A 49 88.28 1.49 -0.77
N PHE A 50 88.39 2.77 -1.13
CA PHE A 50 87.24 3.68 -1.21
C PHE A 50 86.24 3.27 -2.31
N ALA A 51 86.74 2.88 -3.49
CA ALA A 51 85.88 2.42 -4.58
C ALA A 51 85.17 1.10 -4.24
N GLU A 52 85.88 0.15 -3.62
CA GLU A 52 85.32 -1.12 -3.16
C GLU A 52 84.24 -0.91 -2.10
N SER A 53 84.49 -0.04 -1.12
CA SER A 53 83.50 0.30 -0.09
C SER A 53 82.23 0.91 -0.70
N ARG A 54 82.38 1.80 -1.69
CA ARG A 54 81.23 2.42 -2.38
C ARG A 54 80.46 1.42 -3.25
N CYS A 55 81.13 0.47 -3.89
CA CYS A 55 80.48 -0.62 -4.63
C CYS A 55 79.68 -1.53 -3.69
N ALA A 56 80.24 -1.90 -2.54
CA ALA A 56 79.54 -2.71 -1.54
C ALA A 56 78.30 -2.01 -0.98
N GLU A 57 78.38 -0.69 -0.74
CA GLU A 57 77.23 0.11 -0.32
C GLU A 57 76.12 0.13 -1.39
N MET A 58 76.49 0.32 -2.66
CA MET A 58 75.54 0.31 -3.77
C MET A 58 74.87 -1.06 -3.94
N ASP A 59 75.62 -2.15 -3.83
CA ASP A 59 75.08 -3.51 -3.90
C ASP A 59 74.07 -3.79 -2.78
N LEU A 60 74.32 -3.28 -1.57
CA LEU A 60 73.39 -3.39 -0.46
C LEU A 60 72.09 -2.62 -0.74
N ILE A 61 72.19 -1.40 -1.26
CA ILE A 61 71.02 -0.59 -1.64
C ILE A 61 70.21 -1.29 -2.73
N MET A 62 70.87 -1.85 -3.76
CA MET A 62 70.19 -2.58 -4.83
C MET A 62 69.46 -3.82 -4.32
N LYS A 63 70.09 -4.61 -3.44
CA LYS A 63 69.43 -5.78 -2.81
C LYS A 63 68.20 -5.38 -2.00
N ASN A 64 68.29 -4.33 -1.19
CA ASN A 64 67.14 -3.83 -0.43
C ASN A 64 65.99 -3.40 -1.35
N LYS A 65 66.29 -2.76 -2.49
CA LYS A 65 65.29 -2.37 -3.48
C LYS A 65 64.67 -3.56 -4.20
N GLU A 66 65.46 -4.59 -4.48
CA GLU A 66 64.97 -5.84 -5.06
C GLU A 66 64.00 -6.55 -4.11
N GLU A 67 64.32 -6.61 -2.81
CA GLU A 67 63.42 -7.16 -1.79
C GLU A 67 62.11 -6.36 -1.67
N GLU A 68 62.18 -5.03 -1.67
CA GLU A 68 61.00 -4.16 -1.64
C GLU A 68 60.08 -4.39 -2.86
N LEU A 69 60.66 -4.48 -4.06
CA LEU A 69 59.90 -4.78 -5.28
C LEU A 69 59.27 -6.18 -5.24
N ASN A 70 59.99 -7.17 -4.73
CA ASN A 70 59.47 -8.52 -4.59
C ASN A 70 58.27 -8.58 -3.62
N LEU A 71 58.30 -7.84 -2.52
CA LEU A 71 57.17 -7.73 -1.59
C LEU A 71 55.95 -7.12 -2.28
N ILE A 72 56.12 -6.04 -3.05
CA ILE A 72 55.04 -5.40 -3.80
C ILE A 72 54.44 -6.37 -4.82
N ILE A 73 55.27 -7.13 -5.54
CA ILE A 73 54.80 -8.14 -6.52
C ILE A 73 53.95 -9.21 -5.83
N VAL A 74 54.35 -9.68 -4.65
CA VAL A 74 53.58 -10.68 -3.88
C VAL A 74 52.23 -10.11 -3.45
N GLU A 75 52.20 -8.86 -2.98
CA GLU A 75 50.96 -8.19 -2.58
C GLU A 75 50.00 -7.98 -3.76
N LEU A 76 50.51 -7.53 -4.91
CA LEU A 76 49.72 -7.38 -6.13
C LEU A 76 49.15 -8.71 -6.63
N ARG A 77 49.93 -9.81 -6.57
CA ARG A 77 49.45 -11.15 -6.91
C ARG A 77 48.33 -11.61 -5.97
N LYS A 78 48.45 -11.34 -4.67
CA LYS A 78 47.40 -11.63 -3.69
C LYS A 78 46.12 -10.83 -3.96
N SER A 79 46.26 -9.56 -4.30
CA SER A 79 45.13 -8.69 -4.69
C SER A 79 44.43 -9.19 -5.95
N LEU A 80 45.20 -9.58 -6.98
CA LEU A 80 44.65 -10.15 -8.22
C LEU A 80 43.87 -11.44 -7.96
N ALA A 81 44.43 -12.36 -7.15
CA ALA A 81 43.74 -13.60 -6.80
C ALA A 81 42.41 -13.33 -6.05
N SER A 82 42.40 -12.36 -5.13
CA SER A 82 41.17 -11.97 -4.42
C SER A 82 40.13 -11.35 -5.35
N LEU A 83 40.54 -10.54 -6.31
CA LEU A 83 39.63 -9.95 -7.30
C LEU A 83 39.06 -11.00 -8.24
N GLN A 84 39.86 -12.00 -8.64
CA GLN A 84 39.42 -13.09 -9.49
C GLN A 84 38.39 -13.98 -8.78
N ASP A 85 38.58 -14.26 -7.49
CA ASP A 85 37.61 -14.99 -6.67
C ASP A 85 36.28 -14.23 -6.55
N LYS A 86 36.34 -12.91 -6.26
CA LYS A 86 35.15 -12.04 -6.23
C LYS A 86 34.41 -12.00 -7.56
N LEU A 87 35.14 -11.91 -8.68
CA LEU A 87 34.54 -11.92 -10.01
C LEU A 87 33.81 -13.24 -10.27
N SER A 88 34.43 -14.38 -9.95
CA SER A 88 33.80 -15.69 -10.14
C SER A 88 32.54 -15.88 -9.30
N LYS A 89 32.53 -15.31 -8.09
CA LYS A 89 31.36 -15.30 -7.21
C LYS A 89 30.22 -14.45 -7.78
N GLU A 90 30.52 -13.24 -8.24
CA GLU A 90 29.53 -12.36 -8.90
C GLU A 90 28.96 -12.98 -10.18
N GLU A 91 29.79 -13.67 -10.98
CA GLU A 91 29.32 -14.41 -12.17
C GLU A 91 28.37 -15.54 -11.80
N SER A 92 28.67 -16.30 -10.74
CA SER A 92 27.80 -17.35 -10.22
C SER A 92 26.48 -16.80 -9.66
N GLU A 93 26.52 -15.69 -8.93
CA GLU A 93 25.32 -15.03 -8.39
C GLU A 93 24.43 -14.49 -9.51
N LYS A 94 25.03 -13.85 -10.53
CA LYS A 94 24.33 -13.39 -11.73
C LYS A 94 23.60 -14.53 -12.44
N LEU A 95 24.25 -15.69 -12.61
CA LEU A 95 23.65 -16.85 -13.26
C LEU A 95 22.44 -17.36 -12.46
N ALA A 96 22.56 -17.46 -11.13
CA ALA A 96 21.46 -17.87 -10.25
C ALA A 96 20.25 -16.91 -10.32
N VAL A 97 20.49 -15.61 -10.41
CA VAL A 97 19.43 -14.60 -10.60
C VAL A 97 18.76 -14.75 -11.96
N MET A 98 19.51 -15.01 -13.02
CA MET A 98 18.94 -15.25 -14.36
C MET A 98 18.04 -16.49 -14.38
N ASP A 99 18.44 -17.57 -13.72
CA ASP A 99 17.63 -18.80 -13.62
C ASP A 99 16.36 -18.58 -12.77
N SER A 100 16.45 -17.79 -11.70
CA SER A 100 15.29 -17.40 -10.89
C SER A 100 14.30 -16.57 -11.71
N LEU A 101 14.79 -15.59 -12.48
CA LEU A 101 13.96 -14.76 -13.36
C LEU A 101 13.29 -15.59 -14.45
N GLY A 102 13.98 -16.62 -14.97
CA GLY A 102 13.41 -17.57 -15.93
C GLY A 102 12.21 -18.32 -15.35
N ARG A 103 12.35 -18.87 -14.13
CA ARG A 103 11.26 -19.56 -13.41
C ARG A 103 10.09 -18.63 -13.12
N GLU A 104 10.35 -17.42 -12.62
CA GLU A 104 9.31 -16.43 -12.33
C GLU A 104 8.51 -16.04 -13.60
N LYS A 105 9.18 -15.95 -14.75
CA LYS A 105 8.52 -15.67 -16.03
C LYS A 105 7.60 -16.81 -16.46
N GLU A 106 7.99 -18.06 -16.22
CA GLU A 106 7.16 -19.24 -16.51
C GLU A 106 5.95 -19.30 -15.57
N ASP A 107 6.17 -19.10 -14.27
CA ASP A 107 5.10 -19.02 -13.27
C ASP A 107 4.10 -17.91 -13.62
N ARG A 108 4.59 -16.72 -14.01
CA ARG A 108 3.73 -15.61 -14.46
C ARG A 108 2.87 -15.99 -15.66
N LEU A 109 3.43 -16.69 -16.64
CA LEU A 109 2.67 -17.19 -17.80
C LEU A 109 1.58 -18.18 -17.40
N THR A 110 1.81 -19.03 -16.39
CA THR A 110 0.77 -19.95 -15.88
C THR A 110 -0.35 -19.19 -15.18
N VAL A 111 -0.01 -18.16 -14.40
CA VAL A 111 -0.99 -17.30 -13.71
C VAL A 111 -1.80 -16.46 -14.71
N GLU A 112 -1.17 -15.91 -15.75
CA GLU A 112 -1.88 -15.18 -16.81
C GLU A 112 -2.89 -16.08 -17.54
N LYS A 113 -2.54 -17.34 -17.79
CA LYS A 113 -3.46 -18.33 -18.39
C LYS A 113 -4.65 -18.65 -17.48
N SER A 114 -4.44 -18.84 -16.19
CA SER A 114 -5.54 -19.09 -15.25
C SER A 114 -6.41 -17.85 -15.04
N GLN A 115 -5.82 -16.65 -15.02
CA GLN A 115 -6.55 -15.40 -14.96
C GLN A 115 -7.44 -15.19 -16.20
N ALA A 116 -6.95 -15.55 -17.39
CA ALA A 116 -7.74 -15.51 -18.61
C ALA A 116 -8.94 -16.46 -18.56
N SER A 117 -8.75 -17.70 -18.06
CA SER A 117 -9.85 -18.66 -17.94
C SER A 117 -10.90 -18.21 -16.91
N LEU A 118 -10.47 -17.70 -15.74
CA LEU A 118 -11.40 -17.15 -14.74
C LEU A 118 -12.17 -15.93 -15.29
N SER A 119 -11.53 -15.09 -16.09
CA SER A 119 -12.19 -13.93 -16.71
C SER A 119 -13.28 -14.34 -17.71
N GLU A 120 -13.07 -15.45 -18.43
CA GLU A 120 -14.06 -16.03 -19.33
C GLU A 120 -15.25 -16.64 -18.57
N GLU A 121 -14.98 -17.37 -17.48
CA GLU A 121 -16.03 -17.89 -16.59
C GLU A 121 -16.86 -16.75 -15.95
N LEU A 122 -16.21 -15.69 -15.49
CA LEU A 122 -16.90 -14.51 -14.95
C LEU A 122 -17.81 -13.87 -15.99
N ARG A 123 -17.35 -13.71 -17.24
CA ARG A 123 -18.18 -13.18 -18.33
C ARG A 123 -19.40 -14.06 -18.59
N LYS A 124 -19.23 -15.39 -18.55
CA LYS A 124 -20.33 -16.35 -18.71
C LYS A 124 -21.37 -16.20 -17.59
N ILE A 125 -20.92 -16.17 -16.33
CA ILE A 125 -21.81 -16.01 -15.16
C ILE A 125 -22.53 -14.66 -15.19
N GLN A 126 -21.86 -13.58 -15.61
CA GLN A 126 -22.50 -12.27 -15.80
C GLN A 126 -23.61 -12.30 -16.87
N GLY A 127 -23.39 -13.01 -17.98
CA GLY A 127 -24.42 -13.22 -19.00
C GLY A 127 -25.63 -14.01 -18.48
N GLU A 128 -25.37 -15.08 -17.72
CA GLU A 128 -26.43 -15.88 -17.08
C GLU A 128 -27.24 -15.04 -16.07
N LEU A 129 -26.56 -14.22 -15.26
CA LEU A 129 -27.20 -13.30 -14.32
C LEU A 129 -28.06 -12.25 -15.04
N GLN A 130 -27.59 -11.68 -16.15
CA GLN A 130 -28.36 -10.73 -16.95
C GLN A 130 -29.62 -11.38 -17.54
N SER A 131 -29.52 -12.61 -18.05
CA SER A 131 -30.68 -13.38 -18.54
C SER A 131 -31.67 -13.68 -17.42
N ALA A 132 -31.19 -14.04 -16.23
CA ALA A 132 -32.04 -14.27 -15.07
C ALA A 132 -32.79 -13.00 -14.63
N ASN A 133 -32.10 -11.85 -14.59
CA ASN A 133 -32.71 -10.56 -14.26
C ASN A 133 -33.77 -10.12 -15.27
N GLN A 134 -33.56 -10.37 -16.56
CA GLN A 134 -34.57 -10.13 -17.59
C GLN A 134 -35.81 -10.99 -17.37
N ARG A 135 -35.65 -12.28 -17.01
CA ARG A 135 -36.79 -13.15 -16.67
C ARG A 135 -37.55 -12.64 -15.46
N ILE A 136 -36.85 -12.25 -14.39
CA ILE A 136 -37.48 -11.68 -13.19
C ILE A 136 -38.30 -10.45 -13.55
N THR A 137 -37.76 -9.56 -14.38
CA THR A 137 -38.47 -8.35 -14.85
C THR A 137 -39.74 -8.72 -15.62
N SER A 138 -39.65 -9.65 -16.57
CA SER A 138 -40.82 -10.10 -17.35
C SER A 138 -41.92 -10.73 -16.48
N VAL A 139 -41.54 -11.48 -15.44
CA VAL A 139 -42.50 -12.08 -14.50
C VAL A 139 -43.13 -11.00 -13.61
N SER A 140 -42.36 -10.01 -13.19
CA SER A 140 -42.86 -8.86 -12.44
C SER A 140 -43.89 -8.05 -13.24
N ASP A 141 -43.60 -7.80 -14.52
CA ASP A 141 -44.53 -7.08 -15.41
C ASP A 141 -45.82 -7.88 -15.64
N MET A 142 -45.70 -9.19 -15.85
CA MET A 142 -46.86 -10.10 -15.94
C MET A 142 -47.70 -10.08 -14.65
N TYR A 143 -47.06 -10.09 -13.48
CA TYR A 143 -47.76 -10.03 -12.20
C TYR A 143 -48.53 -8.71 -12.05
N LYS A 144 -47.92 -7.59 -12.43
CA LYS A 144 -48.56 -6.27 -12.41
C LYS A 144 -49.79 -6.23 -13.33
N LEU A 145 -49.68 -6.75 -14.55
CA LEU A 145 -50.81 -6.82 -15.49
C LEU A 145 -51.95 -7.69 -14.93
N LEU A 146 -51.61 -8.83 -14.30
CA LEU A 146 -52.60 -9.69 -13.66
C LEU A 146 -53.32 -8.99 -12.50
N GLN A 147 -52.59 -8.15 -11.75
CA GLN A 147 -53.13 -7.36 -10.65
C GLN A 147 -54.11 -6.30 -11.16
N GLU A 148 -53.75 -5.57 -12.22
CA GLU A 148 -54.63 -4.58 -12.88
C GLU A 148 -55.90 -5.24 -13.46
N TYR A 149 -55.77 -6.43 -14.04
CA TYR A 149 -56.91 -7.21 -14.53
C TYR A 149 -57.84 -7.65 -13.40
N ASN A 150 -57.29 -8.15 -12.29
CA ASN A 150 -58.09 -8.51 -11.11
C ASN A 150 -58.83 -7.31 -10.52
N SER A 151 -58.19 -6.14 -10.42
CA SER A 151 -58.84 -4.92 -9.97
C SER A 151 -59.98 -4.48 -10.91
N SER A 152 -59.79 -4.64 -12.22
CA SER A 152 -60.83 -4.34 -13.21
C SER A 152 -62.04 -5.28 -13.09
N LEU A 153 -61.80 -6.58 -12.88
CA LEU A 153 -62.86 -7.56 -12.63
C LEU A 153 -63.62 -7.27 -11.33
N GLN A 154 -62.92 -6.87 -10.26
CA GLN A 154 -63.56 -6.47 -9.01
C GLN A 154 -64.47 -5.25 -9.20
N LEU A 155 -64.02 -4.23 -9.93
CA LEU A 155 -64.82 -3.05 -10.23
C LEU A 155 -66.07 -3.41 -11.05
N TYR A 156 -65.91 -4.29 -12.04
CA TYR A 156 -67.01 -4.77 -12.88
C TYR A 156 -68.05 -5.56 -12.07
N ASN A 157 -67.61 -6.46 -11.20
CA ASN A 157 -68.50 -7.20 -10.30
C ASN A 157 -69.26 -6.25 -9.36
N SER A 158 -68.60 -5.23 -8.81
CA SER A 158 -69.26 -4.22 -7.97
C SER A 158 -70.33 -3.44 -8.74
N LYS A 159 -70.08 -3.14 -10.02
CA LYS A 159 -71.04 -2.47 -10.89
C LYS A 159 -72.25 -3.36 -11.17
N LEU A 160 -72.02 -4.62 -11.55
CA LEU A 160 -73.11 -5.59 -11.77
C LEU A 160 -73.99 -5.76 -10.53
N GLN A 161 -73.38 -5.80 -9.34
CA GLN A 161 -74.13 -5.89 -8.09
C GLN A 161 -75.03 -4.66 -7.88
N THR A 162 -74.49 -3.47 -8.16
CA THR A 162 -75.24 -2.21 -8.08
C THR A 162 -76.41 -2.20 -9.08
N ASP A 163 -76.15 -2.59 -10.34
CA ASP A 163 -77.15 -2.65 -11.40
C ASP A 163 -78.29 -3.63 -11.03
N LEU A 164 -77.95 -4.80 -10.46
CA LEU A 164 -78.90 -5.79 -9.96
C LEU A 164 -79.80 -5.20 -8.85
N ASP A 165 -79.22 -4.48 -7.90
CA ASP A 165 -79.98 -3.85 -6.80
C ASP A 165 -80.93 -2.78 -7.34
N THR A 166 -80.50 -1.95 -8.29
CA THR A 166 -81.41 -1.00 -8.97
C THR A 166 -82.53 -1.70 -9.74
N ALA A 167 -82.24 -2.81 -10.42
CA ALA A 167 -83.26 -3.58 -11.11
C ALA A 167 -84.29 -4.15 -10.13
N HIS A 168 -83.86 -4.67 -8.98
CA HIS A 168 -84.76 -5.12 -7.92
C HIS A 168 -85.67 -4.01 -7.39
N GLU A 169 -85.13 -2.81 -7.14
CA GLU A 169 -85.95 -1.67 -6.71
C GLU A 169 -86.94 -1.22 -7.80
N ASN A 170 -86.55 -1.27 -9.07
CA ASN A 170 -87.45 -0.98 -10.19
C ASN A 170 -88.59 -1.99 -10.29
N VAL A 171 -88.32 -3.28 -10.11
CA VAL A 171 -89.34 -4.34 -10.10
C VAL A 171 -90.30 -4.12 -8.93
N LYS A 172 -89.80 -3.88 -7.71
CA LYS A 172 -90.65 -3.57 -6.54
C LYS A 172 -91.55 -2.37 -6.78
N ARG A 173 -91.03 -1.31 -7.40
CA ARG A 173 -91.81 -0.13 -7.77
C ARG A 173 -92.90 -0.47 -8.79
N GLY A 174 -92.54 -1.22 -9.85
CA GLY A 174 -93.50 -1.68 -10.86
C GLY A 174 -94.61 -2.57 -10.27
N GLU A 175 -94.29 -3.43 -9.30
CA GLU A 175 -95.29 -4.25 -8.59
C GLU A 175 -96.27 -3.40 -7.77
N LYS A 176 -95.79 -2.34 -7.10
CA LYS A 176 -96.65 -1.38 -6.39
C LYS A 176 -97.57 -0.61 -7.34
N GLU A 177 -97.02 -0.12 -8.46
CA GLU A 177 -97.80 0.59 -9.48
C GLU A 177 -98.86 -0.32 -10.12
N LYS A 178 -98.51 -1.58 -10.39
CA LYS A 178 -99.46 -2.61 -10.88
C LYS A 178 -100.59 -2.84 -9.88
N ALA A 179 -100.27 -2.97 -8.58
CA ALA A 179 -101.29 -3.15 -7.55
C ALA A 179 -102.26 -1.95 -7.49
N ALA A 180 -101.75 -0.72 -7.57
CA ALA A 180 -102.56 0.49 -7.62
C ALA A 180 -103.44 0.57 -8.89
N MET A 181 -102.92 0.16 -10.05
CA MET A 181 -103.72 0.08 -11.28
C MET A 181 -104.84 -0.96 -11.19
N VAL A 182 -104.60 -2.11 -10.57
CA VAL A 182 -105.63 -3.15 -10.37
C VAL A 182 -106.75 -2.63 -9.47
N GLU A 183 -106.41 -1.89 -8.42
CA GLU A 183 -107.40 -1.23 -7.56
C GLU A 183 -108.21 -0.17 -8.32
N ASN A 184 -107.55 0.65 -9.14
CA ASN A 184 -108.22 1.64 -10.00
C ASN A 184 -109.14 0.98 -11.04
N LEU A 185 -108.73 -0.14 -11.65
CA LEU A 185 -109.56 -0.90 -12.60
C LEU A 185 -110.78 -1.53 -11.93
N SER A 186 -110.65 -2.01 -10.68
CA SER A 186 -111.79 -2.45 -9.86
C SER A 186 -112.79 -1.31 -9.65
N ASN A 187 -112.30 -0.12 -9.29
CA ASN A 187 -113.16 1.06 -9.09
C ASN A 187 -113.84 1.51 -10.39
N LEU A 188 -113.11 1.49 -11.51
CA LEU A 188 -113.65 1.84 -12.82
C LEU A 188 -114.67 0.81 -13.32
N GLY A 189 -114.47 -0.47 -13.01
CA GLY A 189 -115.45 -1.54 -13.27
C GLY A 189 -116.79 -1.30 -12.55
N GLY A 190 -116.74 -0.79 -11.32
CA GLY A 190 -117.93 -0.37 -10.57
C GLY A 190 -118.65 0.82 -11.21
N GLN A 191 -117.90 1.80 -11.73
CA GLN A 191 -118.46 2.96 -12.44
C GLN A 191 -119.07 2.57 -13.79
N TYR A 192 -118.43 1.66 -14.53
CA TYR A 192 -118.94 1.17 -15.82
C TYR A 192 -120.29 0.46 -15.67
N MET A 193 -120.49 -0.34 -14.61
CA MET A 193 -121.81 -0.94 -14.33
C MET A 193 -122.90 0.11 -14.08
N SER A 194 -122.58 1.17 -13.32
CA SER A 194 -123.53 2.25 -13.05
C SER A 194 -123.86 3.09 -14.30
N LEU A 195 -122.89 3.30 -15.19
CA LEU A 195 -123.08 4.06 -16.44
C LEU A 195 -123.82 3.24 -17.50
N GLN A 196 -123.63 1.91 -17.52
CA GLN A 196 -124.34 0.99 -18.42
C GLN A 196 -125.86 0.99 -18.13
N ASP A 197 -126.26 1.09 -16.86
CA ASP A 197 -127.67 1.20 -16.46
C ASP A 197 -128.28 2.55 -16.90
N GLN A 198 -127.50 3.63 -16.88
CA GLN A 198 -127.94 4.95 -17.37
C GLN A 198 -128.01 5.02 -18.91
N PHE A 199 -127.08 4.37 -19.62
CA PHE A 199 -127.05 4.33 -21.09
C PHE A 199 -128.26 3.57 -21.67
N ASN A 200 -128.67 2.47 -21.03
CA ASN A 200 -129.88 1.74 -21.43
C ASN A 200 -131.17 2.58 -21.25
N SER A 201 -131.19 3.52 -20.32
CA SER A 201 -132.33 4.45 -20.13
C SER A 201 -132.36 5.60 -21.15
N CYS A 202 -131.23 5.96 -21.78
CA CYS A 202 -131.12 7.12 -22.67
C CYS A 202 -131.16 6.76 -24.17
N LYS A 203 -130.88 5.49 -24.53
CA LYS A 203 -130.89 5.00 -25.92
C LYS A 203 -132.29 4.93 -26.57
N ALA A 204 -133.37 5.20 -25.83
CA ALA A 204 -134.73 5.24 -26.37
C ALA A 204 -135.15 6.61 -26.94
N SER A 205 -134.29 7.65 -26.93
CA SER A 205 -134.73 9.03 -27.23
C SER A 205 -133.99 9.79 -28.33
N VAL A 206 -133.09 9.20 -29.13
CA VAL A 206 -132.25 9.96 -30.07
C VAL A 206 -132.14 9.30 -31.46
N ASP A 207 -133.28 9.10 -32.12
CA ASP A 207 -133.34 8.71 -33.54
C ASP A 207 -133.95 9.79 -34.44
N ASP A 208 -134.04 11.03 -33.95
CA ASP A 208 -134.40 12.19 -34.75
C ASP A 208 -133.25 13.20 -34.78
N VAL A 209 -132.96 13.69 -35.99
CA VAL A 209 -131.97 14.74 -36.38
C VAL A 209 -130.61 14.17 -36.85
N ALA A 210 -130.51 13.77 -38.13
CA ALA A 210 -130.05 14.58 -39.28
C ALA A 210 -128.50 14.68 -39.39
N LYS A 211 -127.81 14.08 -40.37
CA LYS A 211 -127.79 14.28 -41.85
C LYS A 211 -127.65 15.74 -42.32
N GLN A 212 -126.40 16.15 -42.53
CA GLN A 212 -125.81 16.69 -43.79
C GLN A 212 -124.70 17.69 -43.47
N LYS A 213 -123.54 17.57 -44.14
CA LYS A 213 -123.13 18.49 -45.21
C LYS A 213 -121.64 18.30 -45.53
N ASP A 214 -121.38 18.25 -46.83
CA ASP A 214 -120.16 17.79 -47.46
C ASP A 214 -119.60 18.88 -48.40
N VAL A 215 -118.33 18.68 -48.78
CA VAL A 215 -117.63 19.19 -49.97
C VAL A 215 -116.66 20.39 -49.85
N LEU A 216 -115.42 19.98 -50.08
CA LEU A 216 -114.15 20.65 -50.38
C LEU A 216 -113.81 20.50 -51.89
N VAL A 217 -113.01 21.44 -52.42
CA VAL A 217 -111.84 21.22 -53.33
C VAL A 217 -112.00 21.02 -54.85
N LYS A 218 -111.13 21.76 -55.59
CA LYS A 218 -110.43 21.47 -56.88
C LYS A 218 -109.32 22.57 -57.06
N GLU A 219 -108.01 22.40 -56.82
CA GLU A 219 -106.89 21.79 -57.61
C GLU A 219 -106.92 22.17 -59.13
N VAL A 220 -105.94 22.76 -59.84
CA VAL A 220 -104.44 22.81 -59.94
C VAL A 220 -103.76 21.48 -60.27
N ALA A 221 -103.39 21.31 -61.55
CA ALA A 221 -102.42 20.31 -62.02
C ALA A 221 -101.74 20.70 -63.38
N SER A 222 -100.39 20.75 -63.35
CA SER A 222 -99.44 20.13 -64.30
C SER A 222 -99.22 20.64 -65.75
N VAL A 223 -98.11 21.39 -65.91
CA VAL A 223 -96.92 21.23 -66.81
C VAL A 223 -97.00 20.33 -68.06
N ARG A 224 -96.47 20.84 -69.20
CA ARG A 224 -95.70 20.06 -70.21
C ARG A 224 -94.75 20.92 -71.06
N ALA A 225 -93.59 20.34 -71.34
CA ALA A 225 -92.40 20.85 -72.03
C ALA A 225 -92.39 20.54 -73.54
N GLU A 226 -91.62 21.33 -74.31
CA GLU A 226 -90.94 21.02 -75.59
C GLU A 226 -90.03 22.26 -75.90
N LEU A 227 -88.69 22.26 -75.97
CA LEU A 227 -87.69 21.53 -76.77
C LEU A 227 -87.46 22.10 -78.21
N GLN A 228 -86.22 22.57 -78.45
CA GLN A 228 -85.49 22.71 -79.73
C GLN A 228 -85.57 24.04 -80.54
N GLN A 229 -84.42 24.44 -81.13
CA GLN A 229 -84.10 25.67 -81.92
C GLN A 229 -83.89 26.94 -81.06
N VAL A 230 -82.69 27.49 -80.84
CA VAL A 230 -81.69 27.94 -81.82
C VAL A 230 -80.28 27.73 -81.26
N ARG A 231 -79.64 26.67 -81.74
CA ARG A 231 -78.19 26.41 -81.72
C ARG A 231 -77.53 26.89 -83.03
N GLU A 232 -78.13 27.87 -83.69
CA GLU A 232 -77.74 28.38 -85.01
C GLU A 232 -77.69 29.91 -84.94
N ASP A 233 -76.68 30.47 -84.27
CA ASP A 233 -76.36 31.91 -84.37
C ASP A 233 -74.97 32.28 -83.79
N ARG A 234 -74.01 31.34 -83.78
CA ARG A 234 -72.63 31.66 -83.36
C ARG A 234 -71.55 31.37 -84.41
N ASP A 235 -71.93 30.82 -85.55
CA ASP A 235 -71.04 30.63 -86.72
C ASP A 235 -70.95 31.88 -87.60
N GLN A 236 -71.07 33.08 -87.00
CA GLN A 236 -70.97 34.34 -87.73
C GLN A 236 -70.09 35.39 -87.05
N MET A 237 -68.93 34.97 -86.53
CA MET A 237 -67.82 35.87 -86.17
C MET A 237 -66.45 35.28 -86.57
N GLN A 238 -66.40 34.77 -87.80
CA GLN A 238 -65.16 34.46 -88.52
C GLN A 238 -64.98 35.49 -89.65
N LEU A 239 -64.42 36.67 -89.32
CA LEU A 239 -63.77 37.54 -90.31
C LEU A 239 -62.79 38.52 -89.68
N GLN A 240 -61.78 38.01 -88.97
CA GLN A 240 -60.52 38.73 -88.77
C GLN A 240 -59.35 37.77 -88.83
N VAL A 241 -59.08 37.31 -90.05
CA VAL A 241 -57.79 36.76 -90.44
C VAL A 241 -57.44 37.37 -91.79
N GLN A 242 -56.20 37.83 -91.92
CA GLN A 242 -55.50 38.20 -93.16
C GLN A 242 -55.92 39.50 -93.85
N THR A 243 -55.25 40.60 -93.49
CA THR A 243 -54.45 41.38 -94.46
C THR A 243 -53.45 42.22 -93.68
N LEU A 244 -52.15 41.91 -93.79
CA LEU A 244 -51.05 42.87 -94.02
C LEU A 244 -49.72 42.12 -93.92
N THR A 245 -49.50 41.32 -94.94
CA THR A 245 -48.17 40.91 -95.38
C THR A 245 -47.62 42.03 -96.27
N ALA A 246 -46.36 42.38 -96.03
CA ALA A 246 -45.46 43.15 -96.89
C ALA A 246 -45.63 44.68 -96.92
N GLU A 247 -44.81 45.35 -96.12
CA GLU A 247 -43.90 46.35 -96.69
C GLU A 247 -42.45 45.96 -96.40
N VAL A 248 -41.63 46.17 -97.41
CA VAL A 248 -40.32 45.61 -97.68
C VAL A 248 -39.25 46.66 -97.34
N VAL A 249 -38.17 46.20 -96.71
CA VAL A 249 -36.79 46.74 -96.75
C VAL A 249 -36.57 48.13 -96.12
N ASN A 250 -35.86 48.13 -94.99
CA ASN A 250 -34.54 48.77 -94.99
C ASN A 250 -33.62 48.24 -93.87
N TYR A 251 -32.32 48.25 -94.18
CA TYR A 251 -31.15 48.07 -93.31
C TYR A 251 -30.57 46.66 -93.08
N GLU A 252 -29.85 46.22 -94.10
CA GLU A 252 -28.75 45.23 -94.05
C GLU A 252 -27.52 45.66 -93.19
N GLU A 253 -27.62 46.71 -92.35
CA GLU A 253 -26.53 47.15 -91.46
C GLU A 253 -26.68 46.70 -89.98
N LEU A 254 -27.81 46.11 -89.60
CA LEU A 254 -28.06 45.60 -88.24
C LEU A 254 -27.63 44.14 -88.03
N VAL A 255 -27.38 43.39 -89.10
CA VAL A 255 -27.08 41.95 -89.02
C VAL A 255 -25.64 41.68 -88.57
N VAL A 256 -24.67 42.53 -88.94
CA VAL A 256 -23.26 42.35 -88.53
C VAL A 256 -23.03 42.73 -87.05
N LYS A 257 -23.61 43.84 -86.58
CA LYS A 257 -23.60 44.19 -85.14
C LYS A 257 -24.40 43.21 -84.28
N SER A 258 -25.51 42.66 -84.81
CA SER A 258 -26.30 41.63 -84.14
C SER A 258 -25.52 40.31 -83.97
N ASN A 259 -24.70 39.93 -84.95
CA ASN A 259 -23.87 38.73 -84.85
C ASN A 259 -22.69 38.88 -83.87
N GLU A 260 -22.00 40.04 -83.85
CA GLU A 260 -20.94 40.31 -82.85
C GLU A 260 -21.50 40.42 -81.42
N LEU A 261 -22.69 41.05 -81.25
CA LEU A 261 -23.40 41.08 -79.97
C LEU A 261 -23.91 39.69 -79.57
N LYS A 262 -24.33 38.85 -80.52
CA LYS A 262 -24.70 37.44 -80.25
C LYS A 262 -23.51 36.64 -79.76
N GLU A 263 -22.36 36.74 -80.41
CA GLU A 263 -21.16 36.02 -79.97
C GLU A 263 -20.66 36.51 -78.60
N ARG A 264 -20.70 37.83 -78.34
CA ARG A 264 -20.43 38.37 -76.99
C ARG A 264 -21.45 37.92 -75.95
N CYS A 265 -22.74 37.91 -76.27
CA CYS A 265 -23.79 37.41 -75.38
C CYS A 265 -23.65 35.91 -75.10
N VAL A 266 -23.27 35.10 -76.10
CA VAL A 266 -23.01 33.66 -75.92
C VAL A 266 -21.75 33.45 -75.07
N SER A 267 -20.68 34.21 -75.33
CA SER A 267 -19.45 34.19 -74.53
C SER A 267 -19.71 34.60 -73.07
N GLN A 268 -20.41 35.71 -72.83
CA GLN A 268 -20.80 36.17 -71.50
C GLN A 268 -21.78 35.21 -70.82
N SER A 269 -22.73 34.62 -71.55
CA SER A 269 -23.64 33.60 -71.02
C SER A 269 -22.88 32.34 -70.60
N ASN A 270 -21.86 31.94 -71.35
CA ASN A 270 -21.01 30.80 -70.99
C ASN A 270 -20.14 31.12 -69.77
N GLN A 271 -19.58 32.33 -69.70
CA GLN A 271 -18.84 32.80 -68.51
C GLN A 271 -19.73 32.88 -67.27
N LEU A 272 -20.96 33.41 -67.40
CA LEU A 272 -21.95 33.46 -66.32
C LEU A 272 -22.33 32.07 -65.85
N LYS A 273 -22.54 31.12 -66.78
CA LYS A 273 -22.82 29.72 -66.45
C LYS A 273 -21.66 29.07 -65.70
N THR A 274 -20.43 29.28 -66.18
CA THR A 274 -19.22 28.76 -65.53
C THR A 274 -19.04 29.35 -64.12
N LEU A 275 -19.29 30.65 -63.95
CA LEU A 275 -19.25 31.31 -62.63
C LEU A 275 -20.38 30.83 -61.72
N GLN A 276 -21.59 30.58 -62.24
CA GLN A 276 -22.68 29.97 -61.49
C GLN A 276 -22.31 28.57 -61.00
N ASP A 277 -21.76 27.72 -61.87
CA ASP A 277 -21.30 26.37 -61.50
C ASP A 277 -20.19 26.44 -60.44
N GLN A 278 -19.28 27.41 -60.52
CA GLN A 278 -18.24 27.63 -59.52
C GLN A 278 -18.78 28.12 -58.17
N ILE A 279 -19.77 29.02 -58.19
CA ILE A 279 -20.46 29.50 -56.98
C ILE A 279 -21.21 28.35 -56.31
N GLU A 280 -21.91 27.52 -57.08
CA GLU A 280 -22.64 26.37 -56.55
C GLU A 280 -21.68 25.32 -55.97
N ALA A 281 -20.55 25.06 -56.62
CA ALA A 281 -19.51 24.18 -56.09
C ALA A 281 -18.88 24.74 -54.79
N ALA A 282 -18.64 26.05 -54.72
CA ALA A 282 -18.11 26.69 -53.51
C ALA A 282 -19.14 26.68 -52.36
N GLN A 283 -20.42 26.93 -52.64
CA GLN A 283 -21.51 26.84 -51.67
C GLN A 283 -21.66 25.41 -51.13
N ASN A 284 -21.56 24.40 -51.98
CA ASN A 284 -21.59 23.00 -51.54
C ASN A 284 -20.40 22.64 -50.65
N LYS A 285 -19.18 23.11 -50.98
CA LYS A 285 -17.99 22.90 -50.12
C LYS A 285 -18.14 23.60 -48.77
N LEU A 286 -18.64 24.83 -48.75
CA LEU A 286 -18.90 25.57 -47.51
C LEU A 286 -19.92 24.83 -46.65
N ARG A 287 -21.03 24.38 -47.24
CA ARG A 287 -22.07 23.60 -46.54
C ARG A 287 -21.52 22.32 -45.91
N VAL A 288 -20.68 21.60 -46.63
CA VAL A 288 -20.02 20.39 -46.10
C VAL A 288 -19.06 20.73 -44.97
N SER A 289 -18.27 21.80 -45.10
CA SER A 289 -17.37 22.28 -44.04
C SER A 289 -18.13 22.72 -42.78
N ASP A 290 -19.26 23.41 -42.94
CA ASP A 290 -20.12 23.83 -41.83
C ASP A 290 -20.73 22.63 -41.12
N LEU A 291 -21.10 21.59 -41.86
CA LEU A 291 -21.60 20.33 -41.30
C LEU A 291 -20.54 19.64 -40.44
N PHE A 292 -19.30 19.51 -40.95
CA PHE A 292 -18.18 18.94 -40.18
C PHE A 292 -17.82 19.79 -38.95
N ALA A 293 -17.85 21.13 -39.08
CA ALA A 293 -17.60 22.01 -37.94
C ALA A 293 -18.69 21.88 -36.87
N PHE A 294 -19.95 21.67 -37.28
CA PHE A 294 -21.06 21.41 -36.38
C PHE A 294 -20.89 20.06 -35.66
N GLU A 295 -20.58 18.99 -36.39
CA GLU A 295 -20.32 17.65 -35.84
C GLU A 295 -19.15 17.67 -34.84
N ALA A 296 -18.04 18.31 -35.19
CA ALA A 296 -16.88 18.45 -34.30
C ALA A 296 -17.22 19.25 -33.03
N LYS A 297 -18.05 20.29 -33.14
CA LYS A 297 -18.51 21.07 -31.98
C LYS A 297 -19.41 20.23 -31.07
N THR A 298 -20.32 19.44 -31.64
CA THR A 298 -21.19 18.54 -30.85
C THR A 298 -20.37 17.48 -30.12
N GLU A 299 -19.39 16.85 -30.78
CA GLU A 299 -18.48 15.90 -30.14
C GLU A 299 -17.67 16.54 -29.01
N PHE A 300 -17.18 17.77 -29.21
CA PHE A 300 -16.47 18.50 -28.16
C PHE A 300 -17.34 18.81 -26.95
N GLU A 301 -18.60 19.22 -27.16
CA GLU A 301 -19.55 19.47 -26.07
C GLU A 301 -19.90 18.18 -25.31
N GLU A 302 -20.03 17.05 -26.01
CA GLU A 302 -20.23 15.73 -25.40
C GLU A 302 -19.01 15.27 -24.60
N GLN A 303 -17.80 15.40 -25.16
CA GLN A 303 -16.56 15.11 -24.44
C GLN A 303 -16.41 15.99 -23.19
N LYS A 304 -16.76 17.28 -23.28
CA LYS A 304 -16.73 18.18 -22.13
C LYS A 304 -17.70 17.75 -21.03
N LYS A 305 -18.92 17.34 -21.39
CA LYS A 305 -19.89 16.78 -20.43
C LYS A 305 -19.35 15.51 -19.78
N LEU A 306 -18.76 14.61 -20.56
CA LEU A 306 -18.15 13.38 -20.05
C LEU A 306 -17.00 13.66 -19.08
N ILE A 307 -16.13 14.63 -19.40
CA ILE A 307 -15.03 15.03 -18.51
C ILE A 307 -15.58 15.56 -17.17
N CYS A 308 -16.60 16.42 -17.19
CA CYS A 308 -17.23 16.90 -15.95
C CYS A 308 -17.85 15.76 -15.14
N GLU A 309 -18.52 14.81 -15.79
CA GLU A 309 -19.09 13.65 -15.10
C GLU A 309 -18.00 12.77 -14.47
N LEU A 310 -16.90 12.52 -15.20
CA LEU A 310 -15.76 11.76 -14.70
C LEU A 310 -15.07 12.47 -13.52
N GLN A 311 -14.95 13.79 -13.55
CA GLN A 311 -14.41 14.59 -12.45
C GLN A 311 -15.27 14.46 -11.19
N ASN A 312 -16.60 14.60 -11.32
CA ASN A 312 -17.51 14.43 -10.18
C ASN A 312 -17.45 13.01 -9.61
N ARG A 313 -17.35 11.99 -10.47
CA ARG A 313 -17.21 10.59 -10.05
C ARG A 313 -15.88 10.33 -9.35
N LEU A 314 -14.80 11.00 -9.77
CA LEU A 314 -13.50 10.91 -9.12
C LEU A 314 -13.56 11.52 -7.72
N GLU A 315 -14.15 12.70 -7.57
CA GLU A 315 -14.32 13.38 -6.27
C GLU A 315 -15.16 12.56 -5.28
N ASP A 316 -16.29 11.98 -5.73
CA ASP A 316 -17.11 11.08 -4.92
C ASP A 316 -16.35 9.79 -4.52
N ALA A 317 -15.53 9.24 -5.42
CA ALA A 317 -14.70 8.08 -5.12
C ALA A 317 -13.59 8.41 -4.10
N GLU A 318 -12.94 9.57 -4.22
CA GLU A 318 -11.93 10.05 -3.27
C GLU A 318 -12.55 10.25 -1.87
N LEU A 319 -13.74 10.85 -1.79
CA LEU A 319 -14.45 11.05 -0.53
C LEU A 319 -14.81 9.70 0.13
N LYS A 320 -15.30 8.74 -0.64
CA LYS A 320 -15.57 7.38 -0.15
C LYS A 320 -14.33 6.65 0.35
N ILE A 321 -13.16 6.88 -0.26
CA ILE A 321 -11.89 6.33 0.21
C ILE A 321 -11.54 6.91 1.59
N VAL A 322 -11.65 8.22 1.77
CA VAL A 322 -11.36 8.90 3.05
C VAL A 322 -12.32 8.43 4.17
N GLU A 323 -13.61 8.33 3.88
CA GLU A 323 -14.60 7.79 4.83
C GLU A 323 -14.32 6.31 5.15
N GLY A 324 -14.01 5.51 4.12
CA GLY A 324 -13.64 4.10 4.26
C GLY A 324 -12.40 3.90 5.11
N GLU A 325 -11.37 4.73 4.95
CA GLU A 325 -10.17 4.71 5.79
C GLU A 325 -10.49 5.03 7.26
N THR A 326 -11.32 6.04 7.48
CA THR A 326 -11.71 6.47 8.83
C THR A 326 -12.48 5.35 9.53
N LEU A 327 -13.40 4.70 8.80
CA LEU A 327 -14.14 3.55 9.30
C LEU A 327 -13.23 2.34 9.55
N ARG A 328 -12.31 2.03 8.63
CA ARG A 328 -11.30 0.96 8.80
C ARG A 328 -10.50 1.18 10.07
N LYS A 329 -9.97 2.39 10.28
CA LYS A 329 -9.22 2.76 11.49
C LYS A 329 -10.08 2.52 12.74
N LYS A 330 -11.34 2.96 12.74
CA LYS A 330 -12.24 2.75 13.89
C LYS A 330 -12.50 1.27 14.17
N LEU A 331 -12.91 0.50 13.17
CA LEU A 331 -13.21 -0.93 13.30
C LEU A 331 -11.99 -1.75 13.71
N HIS A 332 -10.83 -1.47 13.09
CA HIS A 332 -9.56 -2.12 13.43
C HIS A 332 -9.21 -1.95 14.90
N ASN A 333 -9.40 -0.75 15.44
CA ASN A 333 -9.12 -0.48 16.84
C ASN A 333 -10.12 -1.16 17.76
N THR A 334 -11.42 -1.09 17.46
CA THR A 334 -12.44 -1.79 18.23
C THR A 334 -12.18 -3.30 18.26
N ILE A 335 -11.80 -3.92 17.15
CA ILE A 335 -11.44 -5.35 17.11
C ILE A 335 -10.26 -5.65 18.03
N LEU A 336 -9.22 -4.82 18.03
CA LEU A 336 -8.05 -5.02 18.87
C LEU A 336 -8.34 -4.79 20.36
N GLU A 337 -9.21 -3.82 20.68
CA GLU A 337 -9.67 -3.58 22.04
C GLU A 337 -10.52 -4.74 22.58
N LEU A 338 -11.39 -5.31 21.75
CA LEU A 338 -12.18 -6.49 22.08
C LEU A 338 -11.32 -7.75 22.31
N LYS A 339 -10.10 -7.80 21.75
CA LYS A 339 -9.13 -8.87 22.01
C LYS A 339 -8.36 -8.68 23.32
N GLY A 340 -8.54 -7.57 24.03
CA GLY A 340 -7.83 -7.26 25.27
C GLY A 340 -6.53 -6.49 25.05
N ASN A 341 -6.15 -5.71 26.08
CA ASN A 341 -5.04 -4.75 26.00
C ASN A 341 -3.68 -5.37 26.33
N ILE A 342 -3.67 -6.49 27.07
CA ILE A 342 -2.54 -7.38 27.16
C ILE A 342 -2.93 -8.70 26.51
N ARG A 343 -2.17 -9.09 25.49
CA ARG A 343 -2.30 -10.39 24.83
C ARG A 343 -1.04 -11.20 25.05
N VAL A 344 -1.18 -12.52 25.05
CA VAL A 344 -0.06 -13.45 25.25
C VAL A 344 -0.01 -14.47 24.11
N PHE A 345 1.10 -14.48 23.38
CA PHE A 345 1.41 -15.49 22.38
C PHE A 345 2.48 -16.44 22.90
N CYS A 346 2.23 -17.73 22.84
CA CYS A 346 3.24 -18.74 23.12
C CYS A 346 3.92 -19.14 21.81
N ARG A 347 5.26 -19.20 21.81
CA ARG A 347 6.03 -19.68 20.66
C ARG A 347 7.00 -20.77 21.10
N VAL A 348 6.82 -21.97 20.54
CA VAL A 348 7.71 -23.11 20.75
C VAL A 348 8.76 -23.10 19.65
N ARG A 349 10.05 -23.10 20.00
CA ARG A 349 11.11 -23.22 18.98
C ARG A 349 11.25 -24.68 18.50
N PRO A 350 11.79 -24.93 17.29
CA PRO A 350 12.28 -26.25 16.90
C PRO A 350 13.32 -26.82 17.87
N LEU A 351 13.40 -28.15 17.90
CA LEU A 351 14.55 -28.85 18.47
C LEU A 351 15.79 -28.53 17.62
N LEU A 352 16.88 -28.18 18.28
CA LEU A 352 18.17 -27.88 17.68
C LEU A 352 19.06 -29.14 17.74
N PRO A 353 20.07 -29.26 16.86
CA PRO A 353 20.99 -30.41 16.88
C PRO A 353 21.78 -30.58 18.19
N GLU A 354 21.90 -29.50 18.97
CA GLU A 354 22.58 -29.46 20.27
C GLU A 354 21.67 -29.87 21.43
N ASP A 355 20.35 -30.01 21.20
CA ASP A 355 19.40 -30.48 22.20
C ASP A 355 19.56 -32.00 22.44
N SER A 356 19.11 -32.49 23.60
CA SER A 356 19.44 -33.84 24.06
C SER A 356 18.88 -34.93 23.12
N PRO A 357 19.69 -35.89 22.63
CA PRO A 357 19.32 -36.84 21.56
C PRO A 357 18.29 -37.92 21.95
N GLY A 358 17.54 -37.75 23.05
CA GLY A 358 16.60 -38.73 23.58
C GLY A 358 15.16 -38.24 23.80
N ALA A 359 14.86 -36.97 23.52
CA ALA A 359 13.51 -36.43 23.70
C ALA A 359 12.72 -36.59 22.40
N ASP A 360 11.85 -37.61 22.35
CA ASP A 360 10.89 -37.90 21.27
C ASP A 360 9.83 -36.77 21.04
N GLY A 361 10.07 -35.54 21.51
CA GLY A 361 9.12 -34.42 21.48
C GLY A 361 7.87 -34.64 22.34
N LYS A 362 7.78 -35.74 23.10
CA LYS A 362 6.60 -36.14 23.88
C LYS A 362 6.31 -35.28 25.12
N ASP A 363 7.25 -34.44 25.52
CA ASP A 363 7.12 -33.60 26.72
C ASP A 363 6.26 -32.35 26.48
N VAL A 364 6.07 -31.94 25.22
CA VAL A 364 5.18 -30.84 24.83
C VAL A 364 4.15 -31.38 23.85
N SER A 365 2.87 -31.17 24.12
CA SER A 365 1.77 -31.58 23.24
C SER A 365 0.77 -30.44 23.04
N TYR A 366 0.05 -30.51 21.93
CA TYR A 366 -0.88 -29.46 21.49
C TYR A 366 -2.29 -30.05 21.46
N PRO A 367 -3.22 -29.59 22.33
CA PRO A 367 -4.59 -30.04 22.33
C PRO A 367 -5.28 -29.79 20.98
N THR A 368 -6.02 -30.78 20.50
CA THR A 368 -6.79 -30.71 19.24
C THR A 368 -8.28 -30.45 19.45
N THR A 369 -8.71 -30.24 20.70
CA THR A 369 -10.11 -29.89 21.00
C THR A 369 -10.46 -28.55 20.37
N THR A 370 -11.70 -28.40 19.91
CA THR A 370 -12.15 -27.18 19.19
C THR A 370 -11.89 -25.89 19.96
N GLU A 371 -12.00 -25.91 21.29
CA GLU A 371 -11.79 -24.75 22.16
C GLU A 371 -10.30 -24.37 22.31
N ALA A 372 -9.40 -25.36 22.26
CA ALA A 372 -7.96 -25.18 22.48
C ALA A 372 -7.12 -25.22 21.20
N LEU A 373 -7.73 -25.50 20.05
CA LEU A 373 -7.04 -25.56 18.77
C LEU A 373 -6.33 -24.22 18.46
N GLY A 374 -5.00 -24.27 18.33
CA GLY A 374 -4.15 -23.10 18.09
C GLY A 374 -3.98 -22.16 19.30
N ARG A 375 -4.48 -22.54 20.47
CA ARG A 375 -4.46 -21.74 21.71
C ARG A 375 -3.99 -22.49 22.95
N GLY A 376 -4.05 -23.82 22.92
CA GLY A 376 -3.64 -24.69 24.02
C GLY A 376 -2.22 -25.22 23.87
N ILE A 377 -1.55 -25.42 25.00
CA ILE A 377 -0.27 -26.12 25.10
C ILE A 377 -0.21 -26.92 26.39
N ASP A 378 0.21 -28.17 26.28
CA ASP A 378 0.36 -29.10 27.38
C ASP A 378 1.83 -29.45 27.57
N LEU A 379 2.34 -29.30 28.79
CA LEU A 379 3.70 -29.64 29.16
C LEU A 379 3.71 -30.77 30.20
N THR A 380 4.43 -31.85 29.94
CA THR A 380 4.57 -32.99 30.84
C THR A 380 5.93 -32.94 31.52
N GLN A 381 5.93 -32.89 32.85
CA GLN A 381 7.16 -32.92 33.65
C GLN A 381 7.00 -33.92 34.78
N ASN A 382 7.93 -34.88 34.91
CA ASN A 382 7.92 -35.93 35.94
C ASN A 382 6.59 -36.71 36.01
N GLY A 383 5.97 -36.98 34.85
CA GLY A 383 4.68 -37.68 34.76
C GLY A 383 3.44 -36.82 35.07
N GLN A 384 3.62 -35.56 35.48
CA GLN A 384 2.52 -34.61 35.69
C GLN A 384 2.31 -33.75 34.44
N LYS A 385 1.07 -33.71 33.96
CA LYS A 385 0.63 -32.90 32.82
C LYS A 385 0.15 -31.53 33.29
N TYR A 386 0.63 -30.47 32.66
CA TYR A 386 0.25 -29.08 32.90
C TYR A 386 -0.32 -28.46 31.63
N SER A 387 -1.58 -28.02 31.65
CA SER A 387 -2.27 -27.43 30.50
C SER A 387 -2.34 -25.91 30.63
N PHE A 388 -2.07 -25.20 29.54
CA PHE A 388 -2.14 -23.75 29.46
C PHE A 388 -2.89 -23.31 28.20
N THR A 389 -3.58 -22.18 28.29
CA THR A 389 -4.29 -21.56 27.15
C THR A 389 -3.88 -20.10 27.02
N PHE A 390 -3.62 -19.67 25.78
CA PHE A 390 -3.16 -18.33 25.41
C PHE A 390 -3.97 -17.78 24.24
N ASP A 391 -3.76 -16.51 23.86
CA ASP A 391 -4.38 -15.95 22.65
C ASP A 391 -4.00 -16.71 21.37
N LYS A 392 -2.75 -17.18 21.31
CA LYS A 392 -2.20 -17.97 20.20
C LYS A 392 -1.03 -18.81 20.68
N VAL A 393 -0.93 -20.05 20.17
CA VAL A 393 0.23 -20.93 20.33
C VAL A 393 0.81 -21.22 18.95
N PHE A 394 2.07 -20.84 18.75
CA PHE A 394 2.86 -21.15 17.57
C PHE A 394 3.68 -22.41 17.83
N MET A 395 3.45 -23.40 16.97
CA MET A 395 4.12 -24.69 16.97
C MET A 395 5.53 -24.57 16.35
N PRO A 396 6.42 -25.57 16.53
CA PRO A 396 7.79 -25.52 16.03
C PRO A 396 7.94 -25.30 14.52
N ASP A 397 6.95 -25.71 13.73
CA ASP A 397 6.86 -25.53 12.28
C ASP A 397 6.44 -24.12 11.86
N SER A 398 5.94 -23.28 12.79
CA SER A 398 5.48 -21.93 12.50
C SER A 398 6.66 -21.03 12.09
N THR A 399 6.57 -20.49 10.88
CA THR A 399 7.62 -19.65 10.29
C THR A 399 7.64 -18.24 10.88
N GLN A 400 8.68 -17.46 10.58
CA GLN A 400 8.71 -16.04 10.96
C GLN A 400 7.59 -15.22 10.31
N GLU A 401 7.17 -15.61 9.11
CA GLU A 401 6.06 -14.98 8.40
C GLU A 401 4.75 -15.23 9.14
N ASP A 402 4.47 -16.49 9.49
CA ASP A 402 3.23 -16.87 10.18
C ASP A 402 3.06 -16.10 11.51
N VAL A 403 4.17 -15.95 12.25
CA VAL A 403 4.17 -15.15 13.49
C VAL A 403 3.96 -13.67 13.20
N PHE A 404 4.56 -13.14 12.13
CA PHE A 404 4.42 -11.73 11.78
C PHE A 404 3.02 -11.36 11.30
N VAL A 405 2.37 -12.22 10.51
CA VAL A 405 0.99 -12.00 10.02
C VAL A 405 0.04 -11.74 11.18
N GLU A 406 0.15 -12.48 12.28
CA GLU A 406 -0.68 -12.31 13.48
C GLU A 406 -0.43 -10.99 14.23
N ILE A 407 0.77 -10.40 14.12
CA ILE A 407 1.13 -9.14 14.79
C ILE A 407 1.03 -7.90 13.88
N SER A 408 0.92 -8.09 12.57
CA SER A 408 0.86 -7.01 11.56
C SER A 408 -0.20 -5.95 11.88
N GLN A 409 -1.32 -6.36 12.47
CA GLN A 409 -2.41 -5.49 12.91
C GLN A 409 -2.03 -4.57 14.08
N LEU A 410 -1.17 -5.04 14.98
CA LEU A 410 -0.62 -4.22 16.06
C LEU A 410 0.36 -3.19 15.50
N VAL A 411 1.21 -3.59 14.55
CA VAL A 411 2.11 -2.67 13.85
C VAL A 411 1.33 -1.56 13.14
N GLN A 412 0.21 -1.91 12.47
CA GLN A 412 -0.69 -0.93 11.88
C GLN A 412 -1.30 0.04 12.91
N SER A 413 -1.57 -0.43 14.13
CA SER A 413 -2.08 0.45 15.19
C SER A 413 -1.08 1.54 15.57
N ALA A 414 0.22 1.24 15.54
CA ALA A 414 1.24 2.25 15.79
C ALA A 414 1.19 3.36 14.72
N LEU A 415 1.02 3.01 13.44
CA LEU A 415 0.81 3.98 12.35
C LEU A 415 -0.49 4.79 12.51
N ASP A 416 -1.54 4.18 13.06
CA ASP A 416 -2.84 4.84 13.29
C ASP A 416 -2.83 5.79 14.51
N GLY A 417 -1.71 5.89 15.24
CA GLY A 417 -1.50 6.80 16.37
C GLY A 417 -1.69 6.17 17.76
N TYR A 418 -1.44 4.86 17.90
CA TYR A 418 -1.47 4.16 19.17
C TYR A 418 -0.08 3.85 19.69
N LYS A 419 0.02 3.66 21.01
CA LYS A 419 1.19 3.08 21.65
C LYS A 419 1.07 1.57 21.61
N VAL A 420 2.11 0.92 21.10
CA VAL A 420 2.18 -0.52 20.92
C VAL A 420 3.47 -1.01 21.55
N CYS A 421 3.36 -2.04 22.38
CA CYS A 421 4.51 -2.65 23.04
C CYS A 421 4.49 -4.16 22.83
N ILE A 422 5.51 -4.70 22.18
CA ILE A 422 5.68 -6.13 21.96
C ILE A 422 6.97 -6.55 22.63
N PHE A 423 6.92 -7.51 23.55
CA PHE A 423 8.12 -8.00 24.22
C PHE A 423 8.20 -9.51 24.21
N ALA A 424 9.42 -10.04 24.10
CA ALA A 424 9.71 -11.46 24.12
C ALA A 424 10.30 -11.85 25.48
N TYR A 425 9.74 -12.89 26.08
CA TYR A 425 10.05 -13.38 27.43
C TYR A 425 10.29 -14.89 27.40
N GLY A 426 11.21 -15.36 28.24
CA GLY A 426 11.56 -16.78 28.37
C GLY A 426 13.03 -16.96 28.73
N GLN A 427 13.44 -18.21 28.99
CA GLN A 427 14.83 -18.52 29.33
C GLN A 427 15.81 -18.20 28.17
N THR A 428 17.09 -18.13 28.49
CA THR A 428 18.14 -18.14 27.47
C THR A 428 18.04 -19.37 26.57
N GLY A 429 18.22 -19.15 25.26
CA GLY A 429 18.10 -20.21 24.24
C GLY A 429 16.67 -20.56 23.83
N SER A 430 15.62 -19.93 24.37
CA SER A 430 14.22 -20.26 23.98
C SER A 430 13.74 -19.63 22.66
N GLY A 431 14.55 -18.77 22.03
CA GLY A 431 14.23 -18.15 20.74
C GLY A 431 13.67 -16.71 20.79
N LYS A 432 13.87 -15.97 21.91
CA LYS A 432 13.46 -14.56 22.05
C LYS A 432 14.08 -13.65 20.98
N THR A 433 15.41 -13.62 20.90
CA THR A 433 16.16 -12.84 19.91
C THR A 433 15.84 -13.29 18.48
N TYR A 434 15.66 -14.59 18.25
CA TYR A 434 15.20 -15.11 16.95
C TYR A 434 13.81 -14.56 16.60
N THR A 435 12.89 -14.46 17.56
CA THR A 435 11.58 -13.86 17.32
C THR A 435 11.70 -12.38 16.97
N MET A 436 12.44 -11.60 17.76
CA MET A 436 12.53 -10.16 17.57
C MET A 436 13.37 -9.73 16.36
N MET A 437 14.57 -10.28 16.21
CA MET A 437 15.54 -9.87 15.18
C MET A 437 15.60 -10.87 14.03
N GLY A 438 15.45 -12.17 14.31
CA GLY A 438 15.63 -13.22 13.32
C GLY A 438 17.10 -13.54 13.05
N LYS A 439 17.38 -14.11 11.87
CA LYS A 439 18.76 -14.39 11.43
C LYS A 439 19.21 -13.30 10.44
N PRO A 440 20.24 -12.50 10.77
CA PRO A 440 20.78 -11.50 9.85
C PRO A 440 21.21 -12.13 8.51
N GLY A 441 21.03 -11.40 7.42
CA GLY A 441 21.43 -11.84 6.08
C GLY A 441 20.50 -12.86 5.40
N ASN A 442 19.46 -13.35 6.06
CA ASN A 442 18.47 -14.25 5.44
C ASN A 442 17.07 -13.59 5.39
N PRO A 443 16.55 -13.24 4.20
CA PRO A 443 15.26 -12.57 4.05
C PRO A 443 14.06 -13.33 4.65
N SER A 444 14.00 -14.65 4.52
CA SER A 444 12.86 -15.44 5.03
C SER A 444 12.89 -15.58 6.55
N LEU A 445 14.08 -15.46 7.16
CA LEU A 445 14.29 -15.60 8.60
C LEU A 445 14.31 -14.27 9.36
N LYS A 446 13.96 -13.15 8.71
CA LYS A 446 13.76 -11.85 9.37
C LYS A 446 12.77 -11.97 10.53
N GLY A 447 13.10 -11.37 11.68
CA GLY A 447 12.23 -11.34 12.85
C GLY A 447 11.18 -10.23 12.79
N LEU A 448 10.53 -9.97 13.93
CA LEU A 448 9.46 -8.98 14.05
C LEU A 448 9.93 -7.54 13.76
N ILE A 449 11.11 -7.13 14.23
CA ILE A 449 11.62 -5.77 14.05
C ILE A 449 11.79 -5.41 12.57
N PRO A 450 12.61 -6.13 11.77
CA PRO A 450 12.79 -5.80 10.36
C PRO A 450 11.47 -5.87 9.56
N ARG A 451 10.60 -6.86 9.84
CA ARG A 451 9.30 -7.01 9.16
C ARG A 451 8.32 -5.88 9.50
N SER A 452 8.27 -5.46 10.76
CA SER A 452 7.42 -4.34 11.19
C SER A 452 7.79 -3.07 10.47
N LEU A 453 9.09 -2.83 10.26
CA LEU A 453 9.59 -1.67 9.55
C LEU A 453 9.24 -1.72 8.07
N GLU A 454 9.42 -2.88 7.43
CA GLU A 454 9.01 -3.09 6.03
C GLU A 454 7.53 -2.76 5.82
N GLN A 455 6.65 -3.32 6.67
CA GLN A 455 5.23 -2.99 6.64
C GLN A 455 5.00 -1.48 6.84
N ILE A 456 5.64 -0.86 7.84
CA ILE A 456 5.45 0.55 8.15
C ILE A 456 5.84 1.46 6.98
N PHE A 457 6.99 1.21 6.35
CA PHE A 457 7.45 2.00 5.19
C PHE A 457 6.58 1.76 3.95
N GLN A 458 6.13 0.53 3.71
CA GLN A 458 5.18 0.20 2.63
C GLN A 458 3.83 0.92 2.83
N THR A 459 3.26 0.86 4.04
CA THR A 459 2.01 1.55 4.36
C THR A 459 2.16 3.05 4.26
N ARG A 460 3.28 3.62 4.74
CA ARG A 460 3.58 5.05 4.56
C ARG A 460 3.54 5.45 3.08
N GLN A 461 4.14 4.66 2.20
CA GLN A 461 4.16 4.96 0.76
C GLN A 461 2.76 4.91 0.15
N SER A 462 1.95 3.92 0.55
CA SER A 462 0.56 3.80 0.11
C SER A 462 -0.32 4.98 0.58
N LEU A 463 -0.09 5.48 1.79
CA LEU A 463 -0.89 6.59 2.36
C LEU A 463 -0.49 7.98 1.84
N GLN A 464 0.65 8.12 1.15
CA GLN A 464 1.08 9.41 0.59
C GLN A 464 0.10 9.95 -0.45
N SER A 465 -0.48 9.09 -1.30
CA SER A 465 -1.48 9.51 -2.29
C SER A 465 -2.76 10.06 -1.64
N GLN A 466 -2.96 9.78 -0.35
CA GLN A 466 -4.11 10.24 0.43
C GLN A 466 -3.79 11.46 1.31
N GLY A 467 -2.65 12.12 1.05
CA GLY A 467 -2.24 13.34 1.75
C GLY A 467 -1.52 13.11 3.08
N TRP A 468 -1.18 11.87 3.46
CA TRP A 468 -0.42 11.61 4.69
C TRP A 468 1.09 11.81 4.50
N LYS A 469 1.69 12.58 5.40
CA LYS A 469 3.14 12.74 5.56
C LYS A 469 3.54 12.20 6.93
N TYR A 470 4.55 11.33 6.94
CA TYR A 470 5.04 10.70 8.16
C TYR A 470 6.51 11.03 8.42
N GLU A 471 6.83 11.32 9.67
CA GLU A 471 8.18 11.45 10.22
C GLU A 471 8.41 10.31 11.20
N MET A 472 9.59 9.70 11.14
CA MET A 472 9.91 8.49 11.89
C MET A 472 11.27 8.62 12.56
N GLN A 473 11.30 8.27 13.84
CA GLN A 473 12.48 8.38 14.71
C GLN A 473 12.74 7.07 15.43
N VAL A 474 13.98 6.59 15.34
CA VAL A 474 14.42 5.35 15.97
C VAL A 474 15.38 5.64 17.11
N SER A 475 15.20 4.91 18.21
CA SER A 475 16.19 4.83 19.29
C SER A 475 16.36 3.38 19.73
N MET A 476 17.59 2.97 20.04
CA MET A 476 17.91 1.64 20.55
C MET A 476 18.75 1.74 21.80
N LEU A 477 18.30 1.09 22.87
CA LEU A 477 19.04 1.05 24.13
C LEU A 477 19.11 -0.37 24.67
N GLU A 478 20.08 -0.58 25.55
CA GLU A 478 20.16 -1.75 26.41
C GLU A 478 20.02 -1.35 27.88
N ILE A 479 19.32 -2.18 28.66
CA ILE A 479 19.31 -2.11 30.12
C ILE A 479 20.09 -3.31 30.64
N TYR A 480 21.25 -3.02 31.23
CA TYR A 480 22.13 -4.02 31.83
C TYR A 480 22.47 -3.60 33.25
N ASN A 481 22.23 -4.47 34.23
CA ASN A 481 22.48 -4.19 35.64
C ASN A 481 21.89 -2.83 36.12
N GLU A 482 20.61 -2.59 35.81
CA GLU A 482 19.88 -1.34 36.10
C GLU A 482 20.53 -0.05 35.53
N THR A 483 21.44 -0.20 34.57
CA THR A 483 22.11 0.88 33.86
C THR A 483 21.65 0.90 32.41
N ILE A 484 21.35 2.09 31.88
CA ILE A 484 20.97 2.28 30.48
C ILE A 484 22.23 2.57 29.68
N ARG A 485 22.38 1.88 28.55
CA ARG A 485 23.42 2.16 27.55
C ARG A 485 22.78 2.39 26.18
N ASP A 486 23.22 3.47 25.55
CA ASP A 486 22.82 3.85 24.20
C ASP A 486 23.58 2.98 23.18
N LEU A 487 22.86 2.30 22.29
CA LEU A 487 23.43 1.40 21.30
C LEU A 487 23.76 2.07 19.96
N LEU A 488 23.28 3.30 19.74
CA LEU A 488 23.47 4.07 18.51
C LEU A 488 24.51 5.20 18.67
N SER A 489 25.01 5.43 19.89
CA SER A 489 26.05 6.44 20.13
C SER A 489 27.35 6.11 19.38
N THR A 490 27.75 7.00 18.47
CA THR A 490 28.97 6.87 17.64
C THR A 490 30.26 7.35 18.31
N LYS A 491 30.17 8.02 19.46
CA LYS A 491 31.35 8.48 20.19
C LYS A 491 31.96 7.31 20.96
N ASP A 492 33.22 7.01 20.66
CA ASP A 492 34.07 6.04 21.36
C ASP A 492 33.91 6.15 22.88
N SER A 493 33.19 5.21 23.46
CA SER A 493 33.12 4.99 24.92
C SER A 493 34.42 4.41 25.47
N SER A 494 35.53 4.47 24.71
CA SER A 494 36.84 3.92 25.10
C SER A 494 37.55 4.76 26.17
N ARG A 495 36.97 5.87 26.65
CA ARG A 495 37.56 6.68 27.73
C ARG A 495 36.49 7.31 28.62
N THR A 496 36.01 6.54 29.59
CA THR A 496 36.00 6.91 31.03
C THR A 496 35.11 5.93 31.77
N GLU A 497 35.70 4.83 32.24
CA GLU A 497 35.33 4.33 33.56
C GLU A 497 35.63 5.46 34.54
N TYR A 498 34.61 5.90 35.28
CA TYR A 498 34.68 6.91 36.35
C TYR A 498 35.05 8.35 35.91
N GLY A 499 34.00 9.13 35.59
CA GLY A 499 33.89 10.54 35.97
C GLY A 499 34.66 11.57 35.14
N SER A 500 33.99 12.16 34.14
CA SER A 500 33.74 13.62 34.07
C SER A 500 32.96 13.96 32.79
N ASN A 501 31.81 14.64 32.98
CA ASN A 501 30.83 15.11 31.99
C ASN A 501 30.01 14.04 31.23
N GLY A 502 29.76 12.89 31.87
CA GLY A 502 29.08 11.74 31.28
C GLY A 502 27.57 11.92 31.12
N LYS A 503 27.06 11.67 29.90
CA LYS A 503 25.63 11.60 29.56
C LYS A 503 24.84 10.88 30.66
N GLN A 504 23.77 11.49 31.16
CA GLN A 504 22.92 10.89 32.18
C GLN A 504 21.63 10.40 31.52
N TYR A 505 21.52 9.09 31.30
CA TYR A 505 20.31 8.47 30.73
C TYR A 505 19.20 8.35 31.79
N ALA A 506 18.44 9.44 31.99
CA ALA A 506 17.32 9.49 32.90
C ALA A 506 16.00 9.31 32.15
N ILE A 507 15.17 8.38 32.62
CA ILE A 507 13.82 8.14 32.09
C ILE A 507 12.89 9.25 32.61
N LYS A 508 12.15 9.88 31.70
CA LYS A 508 11.13 10.89 31.96
C LYS A 508 9.86 10.53 31.21
N HIS A 509 8.70 10.83 31.79
CA HIS A 509 7.41 10.70 31.12
C HIS A 509 6.81 12.08 30.90
N ASP A 510 6.34 12.37 29.69
CA ASP A 510 5.63 13.61 29.39
C ASP A 510 4.15 13.53 29.83
N ALA A 511 3.45 14.67 29.78
CA ALA A 511 2.03 14.75 30.11
C ALA A 511 1.12 13.95 29.15
N ASN A 512 1.61 13.65 27.95
CA ASN A 512 0.95 12.81 26.96
C ASN A 512 1.27 11.32 27.19
N GLY A 513 1.97 10.97 28.26
CA GLY A 513 2.37 9.61 28.59
C GLY A 513 3.39 9.01 27.61
N ASN A 514 4.19 9.81 26.91
CA ASN A 514 5.34 9.29 26.16
C ASN A 514 6.55 9.20 27.09
N THR A 515 7.28 8.11 26.99
CA THR A 515 8.57 7.96 27.68
C THR A 515 9.68 8.59 26.84
N LEU A 516 10.56 9.38 27.46
CA LEU A 516 11.78 9.93 26.89
C LEU A 516 12.96 9.56 27.79
N VAL A 517 14.13 9.29 27.21
CA VAL A 517 15.36 9.05 27.95
C VAL A 517 16.32 10.18 27.60
N SER A 518 16.79 10.93 28.59
CA SER A 518 17.73 12.04 28.35
C SER A 518 19.04 11.56 27.75
N ASP A 519 19.64 12.38 26.89
CA ASP A 519 20.92 12.13 26.20
C ASP A 519 20.97 10.89 25.29
N LEU A 520 19.85 10.17 25.12
CA LEU A 520 19.73 9.03 24.22
C LEU A 520 19.79 9.49 22.76
N THR A 521 20.60 8.82 21.95
CA THR A 521 20.67 9.07 20.51
C THR A 521 19.34 8.68 19.86
N VAL A 522 18.71 9.64 19.19
CA VAL A 522 17.50 9.45 18.37
C VAL A 522 17.87 9.79 16.93
N VAL A 523 17.56 8.88 16.01
CA VAL A 523 17.93 8.99 14.59
C VAL A 523 16.66 9.07 13.75
N ASP A 524 16.54 10.11 12.93
CA ASP A 524 15.49 10.20 11.92
C ASP A 524 15.73 9.16 10.83
N VAL A 525 14.69 8.44 10.42
CA VAL A 525 14.81 7.35 9.45
C VAL A 525 13.81 7.53 8.30
N CYS A 526 14.30 7.36 7.08
CA CYS A 526 13.52 7.55 5.85
C CYS A 526 13.36 6.26 5.04
N SER A 527 14.13 5.21 5.36
CA SER A 527 14.10 3.94 4.61
C SER A 527 14.34 2.71 5.50
N THR A 528 13.88 1.55 5.04
CA THR A 528 14.14 0.25 5.68
C THR A 528 15.64 -0.09 5.72
N ARG A 529 16.41 0.40 4.75
CA ARG A 529 17.87 0.20 4.66
C ARG A 529 18.62 0.91 5.78
N GLU A 530 18.27 2.16 6.06
CA GLU A 530 18.84 2.91 7.18
C GLU A 530 18.59 2.20 8.51
N VAL A 531 17.39 1.68 8.73
CA VAL A 531 17.09 0.98 9.99
C VAL A 531 17.83 -0.35 10.09
N SER A 532 18.00 -1.06 8.98
CA SER A 532 18.80 -2.29 8.94
C SER A 532 20.26 -2.01 9.31
N PHE A 533 20.83 -0.91 8.79
CA PHE A 533 22.16 -0.43 9.20
C PHE A 533 22.23 -0.10 10.70
N LEU A 534 21.22 0.59 11.25
CA LEU A 534 21.16 0.88 12.69
C LEU A 534 21.03 -0.40 13.54
N LEU A 535 20.29 -1.41 13.07
CA LEU A 535 20.16 -2.71 13.76
C LEU A 535 21.49 -3.46 13.77
N ASP A 536 22.22 -3.44 12.65
CA ASP A 536 23.56 -4.02 12.58
C ASP A 536 24.52 -3.26 13.50
N GLN A 537 24.49 -1.93 13.51
CA GLN A 537 25.28 -1.11 14.42
C GLN A 537 24.98 -1.44 15.88
N ALA A 538 23.71 -1.50 16.27
CA ALA A 538 23.30 -1.86 17.63
C ALA A 538 23.75 -3.27 18.01
N SER A 539 23.66 -4.23 17.08
CA SER A 539 24.17 -5.59 17.26
C SER A 539 25.68 -5.62 17.52
N HIS A 540 26.46 -4.82 16.77
CA HIS A 540 27.89 -4.64 17.00
C HIS A 540 28.18 -3.96 18.34
N SER A 541 27.45 -2.91 18.72
CA SER A 541 27.60 -2.25 20.03
C SER A 541 27.35 -3.21 21.20
N ARG A 542 26.37 -4.11 21.06
CA ARG A 542 26.09 -5.21 22.01
C ARG A 542 27.20 -6.26 22.02
N SER A 543 27.81 -6.56 20.87
CA SER A 543 28.87 -7.56 20.77
C SER A 543 30.23 -7.07 21.28
N VAL A 544 30.59 -5.80 21.07
CA VAL A 544 31.84 -5.20 21.56
C VAL A 544 31.88 -5.09 23.10
N GLY A 545 30.72 -5.05 23.75
CA GLY A 545 30.62 -5.21 25.22
C GLY A 545 31.10 -6.57 25.73
N LYS A 546 31.15 -7.59 24.86
CA LYS A 546 31.57 -8.95 25.21
C LYS A 546 33.08 -8.99 25.45
N THR A 547 33.50 -8.74 26.68
CA THR A 547 34.76 -9.31 27.18
C THR A 547 34.63 -10.84 27.23
N GLN A 548 35.74 -11.57 27.06
CA GLN A 548 35.86 -13.03 26.82
C GLN A 548 35.14 -13.97 27.83
N MET A 549 34.35 -13.46 28.78
CA MET A 549 33.65 -14.24 29.79
C MET A 549 32.12 -14.10 29.82
N ASN A 550 31.45 -13.27 29.02
CA ASN A 550 29.99 -13.12 29.10
C ASN A 550 29.26 -13.22 27.76
N GLU A 551 28.31 -14.16 27.67
CA GLU A 551 27.28 -14.18 26.64
C GLU A 551 26.27 -13.04 26.92
N GLN A 552 26.67 -11.80 26.66
CA GLN A 552 25.99 -10.59 27.18
C GLN A 552 24.57 -10.34 26.62
N SER A 553 24.21 -10.95 25.49
CA SER A 553 22.87 -10.78 24.89
C SER A 553 21.77 -11.45 25.69
N SER A 554 22.05 -12.52 26.44
CA SER A 554 21.07 -13.17 27.32
C SER A 554 20.85 -12.43 28.64
N ARG A 555 21.74 -11.49 28.98
CA ARG A 555 21.84 -10.86 30.29
C ARG A 555 21.44 -9.37 30.30
N SER A 556 21.03 -8.84 29.17
CA SER A 556 20.60 -7.45 29.00
C SER A 556 19.24 -7.40 28.33
N HIS A 557 18.42 -6.41 28.68
CA HIS A 557 17.17 -6.13 27.96
C HIS A 557 17.49 -5.20 26.80
N PHE A 558 17.12 -5.60 25.59
CA PHE A 558 17.23 -4.76 24.41
C PHE A 558 15.88 -4.11 24.10
N VAL A 559 15.87 -2.80 23.92
CA VAL A 559 14.66 -2.01 23.61
C VAL A 559 14.87 -1.28 22.31
N PHE A 560 14.09 -1.65 21.31
CA PHE A 560 13.91 -0.90 20.07
C PHE A 560 12.65 -0.04 20.18
N THR A 561 12.77 1.27 19.95
CA THR A 561 11.63 2.19 19.93
C THR A 561 11.60 2.92 18.60
N LEU A 562 10.45 2.84 17.93
CA LEU A 562 10.11 3.65 16.76
C LEU A 562 9.00 4.63 17.14
N ARG A 563 9.26 5.92 16.99
CA ARG A 563 8.27 6.99 17.10
C ARG A 563 7.79 7.37 15.70
N ILE A 564 6.48 7.51 15.56
CA ILE A 564 5.83 7.80 14.29
C ILE A 564 4.98 9.04 14.49
N THR A 565 5.29 10.10 13.76
CA THR A 565 4.47 11.32 13.72
C THR A 565 3.86 11.41 12.33
N GLY A 566 2.53 11.48 12.24
CA GLY A 566 1.81 11.58 10.98
C GLY A 566 0.99 12.87 10.91
N PHE A 567 1.00 13.50 9.75
CA PHE A 567 0.17 14.67 9.42
C PHE A 567 -0.55 14.43 8.10
N ASN A 568 -1.86 14.63 8.06
CA ASN A 568 -2.64 14.57 6.82
C ASN A 568 -2.98 15.98 6.34
N GLU A 569 -2.51 16.35 5.15
CA GLU A 569 -2.68 17.72 4.62
C GLU A 569 -4.12 18.04 4.23
N ASN A 570 -4.88 17.03 3.80
CA ASN A 570 -6.26 17.19 3.32
C ASN A 570 -7.26 17.36 4.48
N THR A 571 -6.97 16.73 5.63
CA THR A 571 -7.87 16.68 6.80
C THR A 571 -7.34 17.44 8.02
N GLU A 572 -6.13 17.99 7.92
CA GLU A 572 -5.36 18.59 9.02
C GLU A 572 -5.20 17.67 10.25
N GLN A 573 -5.31 16.35 10.07
CA GLN A 573 -5.23 15.40 11.16
C GLN A 573 -3.78 15.16 11.57
N HIS A 574 -3.51 15.26 12.88
CA HIS A 574 -2.23 14.86 13.47
C HIS A 574 -2.39 13.53 14.24
N VAL A 575 -1.46 12.60 14.03
CA VAL A 575 -1.37 11.34 14.77
C VAL A 575 0.04 11.16 15.32
N GLN A 576 0.13 10.63 16.54
CA GLN A 576 1.40 10.27 17.15
C GLN A 576 1.34 8.83 17.67
N GLY A 577 2.20 7.98 17.12
CA GLY A 577 2.30 6.57 17.46
C GLY A 577 3.68 6.19 17.99
N VAL A 578 3.72 5.13 18.78
CA VAL A 578 4.98 4.57 19.31
C VAL A 578 4.92 3.06 19.22
N LEU A 579 5.95 2.45 18.63
CA LEU A 579 6.15 1.02 18.58
C LEU A 579 7.41 0.65 19.37
N ASN A 580 7.22 -0.07 20.48
CA ASN A 580 8.29 -0.64 21.30
C ASN A 580 8.39 -2.14 21.01
N LEU A 581 9.56 -2.60 20.57
CA LEU A 581 9.87 -4.01 20.32
C LEU A 581 11.04 -4.41 21.22
N ILE A 582 10.82 -5.35 22.12
CA ILE A 582 11.70 -5.57 23.27
C ILE A 582 12.12 -7.04 23.35
N ASP A 583 13.43 -7.27 23.38
CA ASP A 583 14.02 -8.58 23.65
C ASP A 583 14.51 -8.58 25.11
N LEU A 584 13.75 -9.21 26.01
CA LEU A 584 14.09 -9.24 27.42
C LEU A 584 15.26 -10.20 27.69
N ALA A 585 15.96 -9.98 28.79
CA ALA A 585 16.94 -10.91 29.31
C ALA A 585 16.32 -12.28 29.66
N GLY A 586 17.17 -13.30 29.80
CA GLY A 586 16.77 -14.65 30.21
C GLY A 586 16.06 -14.69 31.55
N SER A 587 14.98 -15.46 31.63
CA SER A 587 14.18 -15.63 32.86
C SER A 587 14.63 -16.78 33.77
N GLU A 588 15.77 -17.41 33.49
CA GLU A 588 16.27 -18.54 34.25
C GLU A 588 16.64 -18.18 35.71
N ARG A 589 16.42 -19.14 36.61
CA ARG A 589 16.66 -18.94 38.04
C ARG A 589 18.14 -19.03 38.42
N LEU A 590 18.54 -18.19 39.37
CA LEU A 590 19.87 -18.15 40.01
C LEU A 590 20.40 -19.53 40.44
N SER A 591 19.53 -20.40 40.94
CA SER A 591 19.90 -21.72 41.50
C SER A 591 20.55 -22.67 40.50
N LYS A 592 20.33 -22.48 39.19
CA LYS A 592 20.98 -23.27 38.12
C LYS A 592 22.27 -22.66 37.58
N SER A 593 22.54 -21.38 37.88
CA SER A 593 23.65 -20.65 37.27
C SER A 593 25.02 -20.94 37.89
N GLY A 594 25.07 -21.41 39.14
CA GLY A 594 26.32 -21.64 39.89
C GLY A 594 27.19 -20.38 40.05
N SER A 595 26.65 -19.18 39.81
CA SER A 595 27.43 -17.93 39.72
C SER A 595 27.88 -17.43 41.09
N THR A 596 29.15 -17.01 41.21
CA THR A 596 29.74 -16.37 42.40
C THR A 596 30.23 -14.95 42.09
N GLY A 597 30.40 -14.11 43.12
CA GLY A 597 30.97 -12.77 43.00
C GLY A 597 30.12 -11.81 42.14
N ASP A 598 30.75 -11.10 41.19
CA ASP A 598 30.09 -10.09 40.35
C ASP A 598 29.00 -10.68 39.44
N ARG A 599 29.17 -11.93 39.00
CA ARG A 599 28.14 -12.65 38.23
C ARG A 599 26.87 -12.93 39.04
N LEU A 600 27.01 -13.09 40.36
CA LEU A 600 25.84 -13.23 41.24
C LEU A 600 25.07 -11.91 41.31
N ARG A 601 25.76 -10.77 41.48
CA ARG A 601 25.16 -9.43 41.49
C ARG A 601 24.45 -9.11 40.17
N GLU A 602 25.10 -9.44 39.05
CA GLU A 602 24.52 -9.33 37.70
C GLU A 602 23.23 -10.16 37.57
N THR A 603 23.28 -11.45 37.93
CA THR A 603 22.12 -12.35 37.81
C THR A 603 20.98 -11.94 38.76
N GLN A 604 21.30 -11.35 39.91
CA GLN A 604 20.31 -10.74 40.81
C GLN A 604 19.66 -9.51 40.18
N ALA A 605 20.42 -8.64 39.52
CA ALA A 605 19.88 -7.44 38.87
C ALA A 605 18.94 -7.80 37.70
N ILE A 606 19.30 -8.78 36.88
CA ILE A 606 18.45 -9.30 35.80
C ILE A 606 17.13 -9.82 36.37
N ASN A 607 17.20 -10.71 37.36
CA ASN A 607 16.00 -11.26 37.99
C ASN A 607 15.16 -10.18 38.69
N LYS A 608 15.79 -9.18 39.31
CA LYS A 608 15.09 -8.04 39.92
C LYS A 608 14.22 -7.30 38.90
N SER A 609 14.75 -7.01 37.71
CA SER A 609 13.99 -6.31 36.67
C SER A 609 12.78 -7.13 36.16
N LEU A 610 12.94 -8.45 35.98
CA LEU A 610 11.84 -9.34 35.56
C LEU A 610 10.82 -9.61 36.67
N SER A 611 11.26 -9.73 37.93
CA SER A 611 10.36 -9.81 39.09
C SER A 611 9.57 -8.51 39.26
N SER A 612 10.22 -7.35 39.12
CA SER A 612 9.54 -6.04 39.16
C SER A 612 8.49 -5.93 38.06
N LEU A 613 8.79 -6.42 36.84
CA LEU A 613 7.82 -6.47 35.74
C LEU A 613 6.60 -7.32 36.09
N SER A 614 6.84 -8.46 36.72
CA SER A 614 5.77 -9.34 37.22
C SER A 614 4.90 -8.62 38.26
N ASP A 615 5.53 -7.99 39.24
CA ASP A 615 4.82 -7.25 40.30
C ASP A 615 3.96 -6.13 39.72
N VAL A 616 4.51 -5.36 38.78
CA VAL A 616 3.78 -4.28 38.08
C VAL A 616 2.55 -4.81 37.35
N ILE A 617 2.70 -5.86 36.52
CA ILE A 617 1.56 -6.43 35.78
C ILE A 617 0.48 -6.95 36.74
N PHE A 618 0.88 -7.60 37.83
CA PHE A 618 -0.08 -8.14 38.80
C PHE A 618 -0.76 -7.07 39.65
N SER A 619 -0.04 -6.02 40.05
CA SER A 619 -0.64 -4.86 40.73
C SER A 619 -1.66 -4.16 39.81
N LEU A 620 -1.35 -4.03 38.51
CA LEU A 620 -2.27 -3.47 37.52
C LEU A 620 -3.52 -4.34 37.34
N ALA A 621 -3.36 -5.65 37.23
CA ALA A 621 -4.46 -6.59 37.09
C ALA A 621 -5.40 -6.59 38.31
N LYS A 622 -4.83 -6.45 39.50
CA LYS A 622 -5.57 -6.32 40.76
C LYS A 622 -6.16 -4.93 40.98
N LYS A 623 -5.85 -3.96 40.10
CA LYS A 623 -6.25 -2.55 40.21
C LYS A 623 -5.81 -1.93 41.55
N GLU A 624 -4.59 -2.25 41.99
CA GLU A 624 -4.00 -1.67 43.20
C GLU A 624 -3.73 -0.16 43.00
N ASP A 625 -3.96 0.66 44.03
CA ASP A 625 -3.77 2.12 43.96
C ASP A 625 -2.31 2.51 43.67
N HIS A 626 -1.36 1.75 44.20
CA HIS A 626 0.06 1.97 44.01
C HIS A 626 0.68 0.84 43.18
N VAL A 627 1.10 1.17 41.96
CA VAL A 627 1.82 0.24 41.07
C VAL A 627 3.32 0.55 41.11
N PRO A 628 4.20 -0.41 41.43
CA PRO A 628 5.61 -0.17 41.71
C PRO A 628 6.50 -0.03 40.46
N PHE A 629 6.11 0.81 39.49
CA PHE A 629 6.85 1.01 38.23
C PHE A 629 8.32 1.41 38.43
N ARG A 630 8.63 2.11 39.54
CA ARG A 630 9.98 2.62 39.83
C ARG A 630 10.95 1.58 40.38
N ASN A 631 10.50 0.36 40.66
CA ASN A 631 11.35 -0.69 41.25
C ASN A 631 12.46 -1.17 40.31
N SER A 632 12.30 -0.98 38.99
CA SER A 632 13.34 -1.21 37.99
C SER A 632 13.30 -0.16 36.87
N LYS A 633 14.43 0.06 36.21
CA LYS A 633 14.50 0.92 35.01
C LYS A 633 13.64 0.38 33.88
N LEU A 634 13.56 -0.94 33.73
CA LEU A 634 12.72 -1.59 32.71
C LEU A 634 11.24 -1.25 32.94
N THR A 635 10.72 -1.52 34.13
CA THR A 635 9.31 -1.22 34.45
C THR A 635 8.99 0.26 34.40
N TYR A 636 9.95 1.11 34.75
CA TYR A 636 9.75 2.55 34.67
C TYR A 636 9.72 3.00 33.21
N LEU A 637 10.62 2.50 32.36
CA LEU A 637 10.62 2.77 30.92
C LEU A 637 9.28 2.36 30.27
N LEU A 638 8.78 1.18 30.65
CA LEU A 638 7.56 0.58 30.12
C LEU A 638 6.27 1.05 30.82
N GLN A 639 6.35 1.98 31.77
CA GLN A 639 5.19 2.44 32.51
C GLN A 639 4.02 2.84 31.59
N PRO A 640 4.22 3.63 30.52
CA PRO A 640 3.11 4.00 29.64
C PRO A 640 2.68 2.91 28.65
N CYS A 641 3.42 1.81 28.59
CA CYS A 641 3.10 0.65 27.77
C CYS A 641 2.30 -0.40 28.55
N LEU A 642 2.62 -0.56 29.83
CA LEU A 642 1.98 -1.53 30.71
C LEU A 642 0.75 -0.95 31.39
N GLY A 643 0.69 0.36 31.62
CA GLY A 643 -0.48 1.05 32.13
C GLY A 643 -1.12 1.97 31.09
N GLY A 644 -2.44 2.17 31.21
CA GLY A 644 -3.17 3.16 30.41
C GLY A 644 -3.44 2.74 28.97
N ASP A 645 -3.20 3.66 28.03
CA ASP A 645 -3.79 3.67 26.69
C ASP A 645 -3.05 2.84 25.62
N SER A 646 -2.28 1.82 26.02
CA SER A 646 -1.35 1.08 25.15
C SER A 646 -1.85 -0.32 24.81
N LYS A 647 -1.49 -0.81 23.62
CA LYS A 647 -1.71 -2.20 23.19
C LYS A 647 -0.44 -3.01 23.42
N THR A 648 -0.51 -4.01 24.29
CA THR A 648 0.66 -4.77 24.72
C THR A 648 0.53 -6.24 24.35
N LEU A 649 1.59 -6.79 23.76
CA LEU A 649 1.69 -8.19 23.38
C LEU A 649 2.95 -8.80 24.00
N MET A 650 2.77 -9.87 24.76
CA MET A 650 3.83 -10.68 25.30
C MET A 650 4.02 -11.94 24.47
N PHE A 651 5.22 -12.15 23.93
CA PHE A 651 5.65 -13.46 23.48
C PHE A 651 6.25 -14.23 24.66
N VAL A 652 5.72 -15.41 24.97
CA VAL A 652 6.39 -16.41 25.80
C VAL A 652 7.07 -17.44 24.91
N ASN A 653 8.38 -17.33 24.81
CA ASN A 653 9.25 -18.22 24.05
C ASN A 653 9.68 -19.40 24.92
N ILE A 654 9.41 -20.62 24.47
CA ILE A 654 9.77 -21.84 25.21
C ILE A 654 10.66 -22.77 24.38
N SER A 655 11.51 -23.51 25.08
CA SER A 655 12.28 -24.61 24.51
C SER A 655 11.53 -25.93 24.75
N PRO A 656 11.38 -26.79 23.72
CA PRO A 656 10.84 -28.13 23.89
C PRO A 656 11.87 -29.13 24.44
N ASP A 657 13.14 -28.74 24.60
CA ASP A 657 14.18 -29.64 25.11
C ASP A 657 13.94 -30.05 26.57
N HIS A 658 14.21 -31.32 26.87
CA HIS A 658 13.95 -31.93 28.16
C HIS A 658 14.67 -31.21 29.32
N SER A 659 15.91 -30.77 29.10
CA SER A 659 16.70 -30.06 30.13
C SER A 659 16.11 -28.69 30.49
N SER A 660 15.33 -28.13 29.55
CA SER A 660 14.70 -26.82 29.64
C SER A 660 13.28 -26.84 30.22
N LEU A 661 12.64 -28.01 30.36
CA LEU A 661 11.22 -28.12 30.76
C LEU A 661 10.87 -27.38 32.05
N GLY A 662 11.75 -27.41 33.05
CA GLY A 662 11.51 -26.71 34.31
C GLY A 662 11.42 -25.18 34.15
N GLU A 663 12.25 -24.60 33.28
CA GLU A 663 12.21 -23.16 32.99
C GLU A 663 11.07 -22.81 32.01
N SER A 664 10.80 -23.68 31.04
CA SER A 664 9.63 -23.58 30.16
C SER A 664 8.33 -23.57 30.98
N LEU A 665 8.19 -24.47 31.96
CA LEU A 665 7.04 -24.49 32.88
C LEU A 665 6.92 -23.19 33.69
N CYS A 666 8.04 -22.66 34.21
CA CYS A 666 8.05 -21.38 34.91
C CYS A 666 7.59 -20.23 34.01
N SER A 667 8.05 -20.23 32.75
CA SER A 667 7.69 -19.21 31.76
C SER A 667 6.21 -19.27 31.40
N LEU A 668 5.67 -20.48 31.18
CA LEU A 668 4.25 -20.70 30.89
C LEU A 668 3.35 -20.30 32.07
N ARG A 669 3.74 -20.61 33.31
CA ARG A 669 3.00 -20.18 34.51
C ARG A 669 2.96 -18.66 34.64
N PHE A 670 4.08 -17.98 34.39
CA PHE A 670 4.11 -16.52 34.38
C PHE A 670 3.19 -15.96 33.28
N ALA A 671 3.37 -16.44 32.05
CA ALA A 671 2.57 -16.00 30.90
C ALA A 671 1.07 -16.24 31.10
N SER A 672 0.68 -17.36 31.71
CA SER A 672 -0.72 -17.68 32.00
C SER A 672 -1.34 -16.68 32.98
N ARG A 673 -0.56 -16.22 33.97
CA ARG A 673 -1.02 -15.16 34.88
C ARG A 673 -1.14 -13.83 34.16
N VAL A 674 -0.20 -13.49 33.28
CA VAL A 674 -0.27 -12.26 32.45
C VAL A 674 -1.49 -12.29 31.53
N ASN A 675 -1.79 -13.45 30.93
CA ASN A 675 -2.94 -13.63 30.04
C ASN A 675 -4.29 -13.43 30.73
N ALA A 676 -4.36 -13.65 32.05
CA ALA A 676 -5.56 -13.43 32.84
C ALA A 676 -5.74 -11.96 33.28
N CYS A 677 -4.84 -11.05 32.91
CA CYS A 677 -4.86 -9.65 33.32
C CYS A 677 -5.64 -8.80 32.31
N GLU A 678 -6.68 -8.10 32.76
CA GLU A 678 -7.35 -7.04 31.98
C GLU A 678 -6.87 -5.65 32.42
N ILE A 679 -6.24 -4.91 31.51
CA ILE A 679 -5.82 -3.50 31.73
C ILE A 679 -6.74 -2.59 30.91
N GLY A 680 -7.07 -1.39 31.42
CA GLY A 680 -8.11 -0.48 30.89
C GLY A 680 -8.00 -0.08 29.40
N ILE A 681 -9.02 0.64 28.89
CA ILE A 681 -9.26 0.90 27.46
C ILE A 681 -8.18 1.80 26.81
N PRO A 682 -7.62 1.46 25.63
CA PRO A 682 -6.69 2.29 24.86
C PRO A 682 -7.33 3.56 24.30
N ARG A 683 -6.67 4.71 24.42
CA ARG A 683 -7.06 5.97 23.75
C ARG A 683 -6.05 6.37 22.67
N ARG A 684 -6.59 6.78 21.53
CA ARG A 684 -5.84 7.31 20.39
C ARG A 684 -5.33 8.72 20.68
N GLN A 685 -4.07 8.99 20.33
CA GLN A 685 -3.53 10.36 20.33
C GLN A 685 -3.76 11.00 18.96
N ALA A 686 -4.92 11.63 18.82
CA ALA A 686 -5.27 12.41 17.65
C ALA A 686 -5.81 13.76 18.08
N ASN A 687 -5.20 14.84 17.59
CA ASN A 687 -5.71 16.19 17.77
C ASN A 687 -6.34 16.63 16.45
N MET A 688 -7.55 17.19 16.53
CA MET A 688 -8.20 17.94 15.44
C MET A 688 -8.34 19.38 15.91
N ARG A 689 -8.07 20.36 15.04
CA ARG A 689 -8.54 21.73 15.31
C ARG A 689 -10.07 21.69 15.30
N SER A 690 -10.70 22.19 16.36
CA SER A 690 -12.14 22.40 16.38
C SER A 690 -12.49 23.34 15.22
N PHE A 691 -13.30 22.87 14.27
CA PHE A 691 -13.94 23.75 13.31
C PHE A 691 -14.79 24.75 14.11
N ASP A 692 -14.28 25.98 14.24
CA ASP A 692 -15.05 27.09 14.77
C ASP A 692 -16.15 27.36 13.72
N SER A 693 -17.38 26.96 14.03
CA SER A 693 -18.55 27.09 13.16
C SER A 693 -19.05 28.54 13.13
N ARG A 694 -18.19 29.46 12.67
CA ARG A 694 -18.56 30.84 12.35
C ARG A 694 -18.30 31.15 10.89
N LEU A 695 -19.02 30.43 10.04
CA LEU A 695 -19.46 30.96 8.75
C LEU A 695 -20.98 30.83 8.72
N SER A 696 -21.64 31.67 9.53
CA SER A 696 -23.04 32.03 9.25
C SER A 696 -23.03 33.01 8.08
N LEU A 697 -23.89 32.77 7.11
CA LEU A 697 -24.20 33.68 6.01
C LEU A 697 -24.26 35.14 6.48
N GLY A 698 -23.55 36.00 5.76
CA GLY A 698 -23.75 37.44 5.67
C GLY A 698 -23.59 37.84 4.21
#